data_AF-A0AAD7V7K5-F1
#
_entry.id   AF-A0AAD7V7K5-F1
#
_cell.length_a   1.000
_cell.length_b   1.000
_cell.length_c   1.000
_cell.angle_alpha   90.00
_cell.angle_beta   90.00
_cell.angle_gamma   90.00
#
_symmetry.space_group_name_H-M   'P 1'
#
loop_
_entity.id
_entity.type
_entity.pdbx_description
1 polymer ?
#
loop_
_entity_poly.entity_id
_entity_poly.type
_entity_poly.pdbx_seq_one_letter_code
_entity_poly.pdbx_strand_id
1 'polypeptide(L)'
;MAYTVPPSPNGLMPDFRLTPDDCTNYKVLPLFSVLKIGDWANLELVIAEMVKQPRTLGTKVTEAKSQLIRSLNIIAKKRTDYYPLNDYCTRVAQYYKSKEASAQFTLTWKLEQEKAVAKQYGRINGAKVTRLGAIELGRELDQAADNLEKGDNENDGNEHVDGGNEHVDGNNNHVDGDNHVDGNNHADGNNHADGNNHADGNNHADGNNHNDDIDHNDDAPTTISKYLSKQEADGILYRQSTIGTMIKHQAIKIFQRWKAGESITDDERHWMKCGLSSILDLVNVPSTREFLNSDNDNDDDWDVIQNLFTSKYHLAEPHLPDIFGQTWDIVAAILTRTNDAEKAKSYINNIKTNGRETRKLLDLIHVALVIVENNSFLLDPANIDRVTEYDFLTQVWVPLIKAIIDIHAMLRMKVGESSPKAGTVARKRLYDEVNVGFKEDVRILYDSRFKEHDLLCLEAAKNGSNMKLTSDLSKLFREAKDDLDDLINHILHSDPACRPSSFYMQTNGVHCHLGSIHLAKPGLYVALHQAKLNFPRNFAAFANFKLPITMLVNIIYKLERTATLIRKSIDRIDDHGRNKLDKSINHQDDTLLPCQLAYNTRPTYYDPPNADHTTAKLPNDLFGFNHSRESHHSPPASPQLSWPMSMAGSNLKARAGSSMFLQMYTLIIIPSPTHPTPNDIPNKN
;
A
#
# COMPACT_ATOMS: atom_id res chain seq x y z
N MET A 1 -18.50 -12.93 -56.05
CA MET A 1 -18.16 -14.00 -55.09
C MET A 1 -17.17 -13.43 -54.09
N ALA A 2 -17.43 -13.49 -52.79
CA ALA A 2 -16.49 -13.01 -51.79
C ALA A 2 -15.35 -14.04 -51.67
N TYR A 3 -14.11 -13.63 -51.95
CA TYR A 3 -12.93 -14.47 -51.78
C TYR A 3 -12.62 -14.60 -50.29
N THR A 4 -12.99 -15.72 -49.68
CA THR A 4 -12.63 -16.07 -48.30
C THR A 4 -11.25 -16.75 -48.21
N VAL A 5 -10.78 -17.32 -49.33
CA VAL A 5 -9.49 -18.02 -49.41
C VAL A 5 -8.46 -17.12 -50.12
N PRO A 6 -7.20 -17.09 -49.65
CA PRO A 6 -6.11 -16.40 -50.32
C PRO A 6 -6.00 -16.83 -51.80
N PRO A 7 -5.96 -15.91 -52.77
CA PRO A 7 -5.81 -16.27 -54.17
C PRO A 7 -4.46 -16.96 -54.45
N SER A 8 -4.47 -17.99 -55.31
CA SER A 8 -3.24 -18.62 -55.82
C SER A 8 -2.75 -17.95 -57.11
N PRO A 9 -1.42 -17.77 -57.29
CA PRO A 9 -0.80 -17.10 -58.44
C PRO A 9 -0.70 -18.02 -59.66
N ASN A 10 -1.81 -18.60 -60.10
CA ASN A 10 -1.83 -19.54 -61.22
C ASN A 10 -1.31 -18.89 -62.51
N GLY A 11 -0.37 -19.54 -63.19
CA GLY A 11 0.24 -19.05 -64.44
C GLY A 11 1.36 -18.01 -64.24
N LEU A 12 1.80 -17.78 -63.00
CA LEU A 12 2.95 -16.94 -62.66
C LEU A 12 4.10 -17.79 -62.15
N MET A 13 5.34 -17.36 -62.42
CA MET A 13 6.50 -18.07 -61.87
C MET A 13 6.50 -17.95 -60.33
N PRO A 14 6.69 -19.05 -59.58
CA PRO A 14 6.62 -19.03 -58.12
C PRO A 14 7.55 -18.00 -57.46
N ASP A 15 8.72 -17.78 -58.06
CA ASP A 15 9.74 -16.84 -57.57
C ASP A 15 9.61 -15.42 -58.15
N PHE A 16 8.54 -15.13 -58.89
CA PHE A 16 8.33 -13.80 -59.46
C PHE A 16 8.28 -12.73 -58.36
N ARG A 17 9.00 -11.62 -58.60
CA ARG A 17 9.05 -10.41 -57.78
C ARG A 17 9.09 -9.20 -58.70
N LEU A 18 8.63 -8.05 -58.23
CA LEU A 18 8.92 -6.81 -58.93
C LEU A 18 10.39 -6.42 -58.68
N THR A 19 11.02 -5.74 -59.64
CA THR A 19 12.32 -5.13 -59.35
C THR A 19 12.13 -3.92 -58.43
N PRO A 20 13.14 -3.52 -57.64
CA PRO A 20 13.09 -2.26 -56.89
C PRO A 20 12.78 -1.04 -57.79
N ASP A 21 13.28 -1.06 -59.03
CA ASP A 21 13.01 -0.02 -60.03
C ASP A 21 11.54 -0.03 -60.47
N ASP A 22 10.93 -1.21 -60.68
CA ASP A 22 9.48 -1.30 -60.95
C ASP A 22 8.66 -0.72 -59.81
N CYS A 23 8.99 -1.06 -58.56
CA CYS A 23 8.31 -0.53 -57.38
C CYS A 23 8.37 1.00 -57.33
N THR A 24 9.54 1.56 -57.63
CA THR A 24 9.79 3.01 -57.66
C THR A 24 9.04 3.69 -58.82
N ASN A 25 9.16 3.14 -60.02
CA ASN A 25 8.52 3.66 -61.24
C ASN A 25 6.99 3.61 -61.16
N TYR A 26 6.43 2.57 -60.56
CA TYR A 26 5.00 2.42 -60.37
C TYR A 26 4.48 3.16 -59.14
N LYS A 27 5.37 3.64 -58.26
CA LYS A 27 5.03 4.27 -56.97
C LYS A 27 4.17 3.35 -56.09
N VAL A 28 4.61 2.10 -55.98
CA VAL A 28 3.94 1.05 -55.18
C VAL A 28 4.83 0.66 -53.99
N LEU A 29 4.26 -0.08 -53.03
CA LEU A 29 5.01 -0.49 -51.83
C LEU A 29 6.27 -1.31 -52.19
N PRO A 30 7.44 -1.00 -51.59
CA PRO A 30 8.68 -1.76 -51.80
C PRO A 30 8.60 -3.26 -51.49
N LEU A 31 7.65 -3.68 -50.64
CA LEU A 31 7.47 -5.08 -50.24
C LEU A 31 7.30 -6.02 -51.45
N PHE A 32 6.76 -5.54 -52.57
CA PHE A 32 6.56 -6.35 -53.78
C PHE A 32 7.86 -6.73 -54.51
N SER A 33 8.99 -6.10 -54.14
CA SER A 33 10.32 -6.52 -54.55
C SER A 33 10.98 -7.52 -53.59
N VAL A 34 10.46 -7.61 -52.36
CA VAL A 34 11.00 -8.46 -51.28
C VAL A 34 10.23 -9.77 -51.16
N LEU A 35 8.91 -9.76 -51.37
CA LEU A 35 8.06 -10.94 -51.26
C LEU A 35 7.87 -11.60 -52.62
N LYS A 36 7.91 -12.94 -52.65
CA LYS A 36 7.56 -13.72 -53.84
C LYS A 36 6.07 -13.56 -54.11
N ILE A 37 5.66 -13.71 -55.37
CA ILE A 37 4.27 -13.48 -55.76
C ILE A 37 3.26 -14.34 -55.00
N GLY A 38 3.62 -15.56 -54.62
CA GLY A 38 2.79 -16.43 -53.78
C GLY A 38 2.53 -15.89 -52.37
N ASP A 39 3.41 -15.04 -51.86
CA ASP A 39 3.33 -14.47 -50.51
C ASP A 39 2.52 -13.17 -50.47
N TRP A 40 2.14 -12.60 -51.63
CA TRP A 40 1.42 -11.32 -51.67
C TRP A 40 0.01 -11.38 -51.06
N ALA A 41 -0.57 -12.59 -50.99
CA ALA A 41 -1.83 -12.87 -50.30
C ALA A 41 -1.65 -13.31 -48.83
N ASN A 42 -0.41 -13.51 -48.36
CA ASN A 42 -0.11 -13.88 -46.98
C ASN A 42 -0.09 -12.62 -46.09
N LEU A 43 -1.16 -12.45 -45.30
CA LEU A 43 -1.37 -11.33 -44.40
C LEU A 43 -0.19 -11.07 -43.45
N GLU A 44 0.36 -12.12 -42.85
CA GLU A 44 1.42 -11.99 -41.85
C GLU A 44 2.72 -11.50 -42.48
N LEU A 45 3.14 -12.10 -43.60
CA LEU A 45 4.37 -11.72 -44.31
C LEU A 45 4.26 -10.30 -44.89
N VAL A 46 3.10 -9.95 -45.46
CA VAL A 46 2.87 -8.61 -46.02
C VAL A 46 2.92 -7.55 -44.92
N ILE A 47 2.26 -7.78 -43.79
CA ILE A 47 2.25 -6.82 -42.68
C ILE A 47 3.65 -6.69 -42.06
N ALA A 48 4.36 -7.80 -41.84
CA ALA A 48 5.72 -7.78 -41.31
C ALA A 48 6.66 -6.95 -42.20
N GLU A 49 6.59 -7.09 -43.52
CA GLU A 49 7.40 -6.28 -44.45
C GLU A 49 6.94 -4.81 -44.53
N MET A 50 5.63 -4.55 -44.40
CA MET A 50 5.13 -3.18 -44.36
C MET A 50 5.64 -2.43 -43.13
N VAL A 51 5.64 -3.06 -41.94
CA VAL A 51 6.04 -2.42 -40.68
C VAL A 51 7.55 -2.14 -40.60
N LYS A 52 8.38 -2.85 -41.38
CA LYS A 52 9.82 -2.56 -41.51
C LYS A 52 10.11 -1.20 -42.15
N GLN A 53 9.15 -0.62 -42.88
CA GLN A 53 9.35 0.66 -43.55
C GLN A 53 9.23 1.82 -42.53
N PRO A 54 10.22 2.72 -42.41
CA PRO A 54 10.19 3.78 -41.40
C PRO A 54 8.95 4.69 -41.47
N ARG A 55 8.32 4.79 -42.65
CA ARG A 55 7.14 5.62 -42.89
C ARG A 55 5.82 5.01 -42.39
N THR A 56 5.79 3.71 -42.06
CA THR A 56 4.56 3.01 -41.68
C THR A 56 4.36 2.94 -40.17
N LEU A 57 5.40 3.21 -39.38
CA LEU A 57 5.31 3.28 -37.93
C LEU A 57 4.38 4.43 -37.52
N GLY A 58 3.31 4.13 -36.79
CA GLY A 58 2.26 5.10 -36.44
C GLY A 58 1.20 5.34 -37.52
N THR A 59 1.28 4.71 -38.71
CA THR A 59 0.21 4.79 -39.71
C THR A 59 -1.05 4.07 -39.24
N LYS A 60 -2.22 4.70 -39.43
CA LYS A 60 -3.51 4.09 -39.12
C LYS A 60 -3.72 2.85 -39.98
N VAL A 61 -4.26 1.80 -39.37
CA VAL A 61 -4.50 0.51 -40.03
C VAL A 61 -5.32 0.60 -41.33
N THR A 62 -6.30 1.50 -41.37
CA THR A 62 -7.14 1.75 -42.55
C THR A 62 -6.37 2.39 -43.70
N GLU A 63 -5.38 3.22 -43.39
CA GLU A 63 -4.51 3.87 -44.36
C GLU A 63 -3.49 2.89 -44.92
N ALA A 64 -2.82 2.10 -44.06
CA ALA A 64 -1.89 1.07 -44.48
C ALA A 64 -2.55 0.06 -45.43
N LYS A 65 -3.73 -0.46 -45.06
CA LYS A 65 -4.50 -1.36 -45.93
C LYS A 65 -4.90 -0.70 -47.26
N SER A 66 -5.31 0.56 -47.22
CA SER A 66 -5.65 1.33 -48.43
C SER A 66 -4.45 1.49 -49.37
N GLN A 67 -3.26 1.74 -48.81
CA GLN A 67 -2.01 1.83 -49.58
C GLN A 67 -1.63 0.49 -50.24
N LEU A 68 -1.80 -0.63 -49.54
CA LEU A 68 -1.57 -1.97 -50.08
C LEU A 68 -2.52 -2.27 -51.25
N ILE A 69 -3.82 -2.09 -51.05
CA ILE A 69 -4.84 -2.30 -52.09
C ILE A 69 -4.58 -1.38 -53.28
N ARG A 70 -4.25 -0.11 -53.05
CA ARG A 70 -3.92 0.85 -54.11
C ARG A 70 -2.71 0.36 -54.93
N SER A 71 -1.67 -0.12 -54.25
CA SER A 71 -0.46 -0.63 -54.90
C SER A 71 -0.76 -1.83 -55.81
N LEU A 72 -1.54 -2.81 -55.34
CA LEU A 72 -1.96 -3.97 -56.13
C LEU A 72 -2.75 -3.54 -57.39
N ASN A 73 -3.69 -2.60 -57.25
CA ASN A 73 -4.45 -2.09 -58.40
C ASN A 73 -3.56 -1.33 -59.41
N ILE A 74 -2.53 -0.61 -58.94
CA ILE A 74 -1.57 0.06 -59.82
C ILE A 74 -0.74 -0.97 -60.60
N ILE A 75 -0.25 -2.02 -59.94
CA ILE A 75 0.51 -3.11 -60.60
C ILE A 75 -0.35 -3.74 -61.68
N ALA A 76 -1.60 -4.10 -61.36
CA ALA A 76 -2.54 -4.63 -62.35
C ALA A 76 -2.68 -3.70 -63.56
N LYS A 77 -2.91 -2.40 -63.32
CA LYS A 77 -3.09 -1.40 -64.40
C LYS A 77 -1.83 -1.15 -65.22
N LYS A 78 -0.64 -1.27 -64.64
CA LYS A 78 0.64 -0.97 -65.33
C LYS A 78 1.20 -2.14 -66.12
N ARG A 79 0.86 -3.38 -65.74
CA ARG A 79 1.29 -4.62 -66.40
C ARG A 79 0.17 -5.27 -67.20
N THR A 80 -0.48 -4.49 -68.08
CA THR A 80 -1.55 -5.01 -68.95
C THR A 80 -1.04 -6.00 -69.99
N ASP A 81 0.26 -5.95 -70.29
CA ASP A 81 1.00 -6.90 -71.12
C ASP A 81 1.12 -8.29 -70.47
N TYR A 82 0.93 -8.39 -69.15
CA TYR A 82 1.05 -9.64 -68.41
C TYR A 82 -0.26 -10.04 -67.72
N TYR A 83 -1.18 -10.59 -68.51
CA TYR A 83 -2.55 -10.89 -68.08
C TYR A 83 -2.66 -11.73 -66.78
N PRO A 84 -1.90 -12.83 -66.58
CA PRO A 84 -1.97 -13.58 -65.32
C PRO A 84 -1.62 -12.74 -64.08
N LEU A 85 -0.68 -11.80 -64.20
CA LEU A 85 -0.28 -10.90 -63.10
C LEU A 85 -1.38 -9.89 -62.81
N ASN A 86 -1.99 -9.32 -63.85
CA ASN A 86 -3.11 -8.40 -63.73
C ASN A 86 -4.30 -9.03 -63.00
N ASP A 87 -4.71 -10.23 -63.43
CA ASP A 87 -5.81 -10.97 -62.80
C ASP A 87 -5.49 -11.31 -61.34
N TYR A 88 -4.27 -11.82 -61.08
CA TYR A 88 -3.84 -12.15 -59.72
C TYR A 88 -3.87 -10.93 -58.78
N CYS A 89 -3.27 -9.82 -59.18
CA CYS A 89 -3.26 -8.59 -58.37
C CYS A 89 -4.68 -8.10 -58.07
N THR A 90 -5.59 -8.20 -59.04
CA THR A 90 -7.00 -7.82 -58.88
C THR A 90 -7.69 -8.70 -57.85
N ARG A 91 -7.48 -10.02 -57.90
CA ARG A 91 -8.03 -10.97 -56.92
C ARG A 91 -7.45 -10.75 -55.52
N VAL A 92 -6.14 -10.51 -55.39
CA VAL A 92 -5.51 -10.21 -54.10
C VAL A 92 -6.05 -8.90 -53.52
N ALA A 93 -6.21 -7.85 -54.34
CA ALA A 93 -6.81 -6.59 -53.91
C ALA A 93 -8.27 -6.77 -53.43
N GLN A 94 -9.04 -7.66 -54.05
CA GLN A 94 -10.39 -8.01 -53.61
C GLN A 94 -10.38 -8.86 -52.32
N TYR A 95 -9.42 -9.77 -52.17
CA TYR A 95 -9.23 -10.55 -50.95
C TYR A 95 -9.00 -9.65 -49.73
N TYR A 96 -8.09 -8.66 -49.80
CA TYR A 96 -7.88 -7.69 -48.71
C TYR A 96 -9.09 -6.77 -48.43
N LYS A 97 -10.05 -6.67 -49.36
CA LYS A 97 -11.34 -5.98 -49.15
C LYS A 97 -12.39 -6.87 -48.49
N SER A 98 -12.19 -8.19 -48.47
CA SER A 98 -13.12 -9.11 -47.81
C SER A 98 -13.20 -8.82 -46.30
N LYS A 99 -14.36 -9.10 -45.70
CA LYS A 99 -14.61 -8.86 -44.27
C LYS A 99 -13.61 -9.63 -43.39
N GLU A 100 -13.40 -10.90 -43.70
CA GLU A 100 -12.51 -11.82 -42.98
C GLU A 100 -11.06 -11.30 -42.99
N ALA A 101 -10.49 -11.11 -44.20
CA ALA A 101 -9.11 -10.65 -44.35
C ALA A 101 -8.93 -9.24 -43.78
N SER A 102 -9.94 -8.38 -43.85
CA SER A 102 -9.87 -7.04 -43.25
C SER A 102 -9.82 -7.10 -41.71
N ALA A 103 -10.56 -8.01 -41.09
CA ALA A 103 -10.53 -8.20 -39.64
C ALA A 103 -9.17 -8.75 -39.21
N GLN A 104 -8.68 -9.78 -39.90
CA GLN A 104 -7.36 -10.36 -39.64
C GLN A 104 -6.23 -9.35 -39.87
N PHE A 105 -6.25 -8.60 -40.98
CA PHE A 105 -5.30 -7.51 -41.23
C PHE A 105 -5.27 -6.52 -40.07
N THR A 106 -6.44 -6.19 -39.52
CA THR A 106 -6.54 -5.20 -38.44
C THR A 106 -5.90 -5.69 -37.15
N LEU A 107 -6.14 -6.96 -36.80
CA LEU A 107 -5.55 -7.59 -35.63
C LEU A 107 -4.03 -7.71 -35.79
N THR A 108 -3.56 -8.28 -36.90
CA THR A 108 -2.14 -8.51 -37.17
C THR A 108 -1.36 -7.18 -37.29
N TRP A 109 -1.94 -6.14 -37.91
CA TRP A 109 -1.30 -4.82 -38.02
C TRP A 109 -1.06 -4.19 -36.66
N LYS A 110 -2.05 -4.23 -35.76
CA LYS A 110 -1.90 -3.69 -34.40
C LYS A 110 -0.80 -4.42 -33.65
N LEU A 111 -0.81 -5.75 -33.72
CA LEU A 111 0.20 -6.59 -33.07
C LEU A 111 1.62 -6.27 -33.57
N GLU A 112 1.82 -6.20 -34.90
CA GLU A 112 3.14 -5.91 -35.47
C GLU A 112 3.60 -4.46 -35.24
N GLN A 113 2.69 -3.48 -35.22
CA GLN A 113 3.01 -2.11 -34.78
C GLN A 113 3.50 -2.11 -33.33
N GLU A 114 2.80 -2.79 -32.44
CA GLU A 114 3.20 -2.89 -31.03
C GLU A 114 4.56 -3.57 -30.88
N LYS A 115 4.84 -4.64 -31.63
CA LYS A 115 6.16 -5.29 -31.66
C LYS A 115 7.25 -4.36 -32.19
N ALA A 116 7.00 -3.61 -33.26
CA ALA A 116 7.99 -2.70 -33.84
C ALA A 116 8.28 -1.51 -32.91
N VAL A 117 7.24 -0.93 -32.31
CA VAL A 117 7.36 0.08 -31.25
C VAL A 117 8.14 -0.52 -30.07
N ALA A 118 7.81 -1.71 -29.60
CA ALA A 118 8.56 -2.38 -28.53
C ALA A 118 10.02 -2.67 -28.89
N LYS A 119 10.36 -2.99 -30.15
CA LYS A 119 11.75 -3.19 -30.59
C LYS A 119 12.52 -1.86 -30.65
N GLN A 120 11.87 -0.79 -31.12
CA GLN A 120 12.49 0.53 -31.24
C GLN A 120 12.66 1.21 -29.87
N TYR A 121 11.62 1.20 -29.04
CA TYR A 121 11.60 1.82 -27.71
C TYR A 121 12.01 0.85 -26.59
N GLY A 122 12.07 -0.46 -26.81
CA GLY A 122 12.68 -1.40 -25.86
C GLY A 122 14.19 -1.17 -25.71
N ARG A 123 14.84 -0.54 -26.71
CA ARG A 123 16.20 0.00 -26.57
C ARG A 123 16.23 1.37 -25.88
N ILE A 124 15.10 2.07 -25.78
CA ILE A 124 14.96 3.43 -25.21
C ILE A 124 13.62 3.52 -24.44
N ASN A 125 13.58 2.96 -23.22
CA ASN A 125 12.50 3.06 -22.21
C ASN A 125 11.07 2.60 -22.61
N GLY A 126 10.65 1.44 -22.06
CA GLY A 126 9.30 1.22 -21.53
C GLY A 126 8.10 1.44 -22.46
N ALA A 127 8.09 0.84 -23.66
CA ALA A 127 6.89 0.85 -24.50
C ALA A 127 5.72 0.10 -23.84
N LYS A 128 4.54 0.73 -23.80
CA LYS A 128 3.29 0.08 -23.42
C LYS A 128 2.93 -0.98 -24.46
N VAL A 129 3.04 -2.26 -24.10
CA VAL A 129 2.57 -3.37 -24.92
C VAL A 129 1.18 -3.77 -24.43
N THR A 130 0.23 -4.00 -25.33
CA THR A 130 -1.08 -4.53 -24.91
C THR A 130 -0.92 -5.95 -24.36
N ARG A 131 -1.89 -6.45 -23.58
CA ARG A 131 -1.85 -7.81 -23.03
C ARG A 131 -1.60 -8.89 -24.09
N LEU A 132 -2.17 -8.73 -25.29
CA LEU A 132 -1.94 -9.64 -26.43
C LEU A 132 -0.51 -9.52 -26.97
N GLY A 133 0.00 -8.30 -27.12
CA GLY A 133 1.39 -8.08 -27.52
C GLY A 133 2.39 -8.63 -26.51
N ALA A 134 2.09 -8.57 -25.20
CA ALA A 134 2.95 -9.11 -24.16
C ALA A 134 3.03 -10.64 -24.21
N ILE A 135 1.90 -11.32 -24.43
CA ILE A 135 1.84 -12.78 -24.58
C ILE A 135 2.66 -13.23 -25.79
N GLU A 136 2.47 -12.61 -26.95
CA GLU A 136 3.18 -13.01 -28.18
C GLU A 136 4.66 -12.64 -28.14
N LEU A 137 5.03 -11.47 -27.61
CA LEU A 137 6.42 -11.10 -27.38
C LEU A 137 7.11 -12.09 -26.42
N GLY A 138 6.41 -12.54 -25.38
CA GLY A 138 6.89 -13.59 -24.49
C GLY A 138 7.09 -14.94 -25.18
N ARG A 139 6.38 -15.24 -26.28
CA ARG A 139 6.59 -16.46 -27.10
C ARG A 139 7.82 -16.33 -28.00
N GLU A 140 8.01 -15.18 -28.63
CA GLU A 140 9.19 -14.92 -29.48
C GLU A 140 10.49 -14.87 -28.65
N LEU A 141 10.46 -14.28 -27.46
CA LEU A 141 11.62 -14.27 -26.55
C LEU A 141 12.02 -15.66 -26.08
N ASP A 142 11.04 -16.54 -25.83
CA ASP A 142 11.31 -17.94 -25.52
C ASP A 142 12.01 -18.65 -26.68
N GLN A 143 11.49 -18.50 -27.90
CA GLN A 143 12.12 -19.10 -29.08
C GLN A 143 13.53 -18.57 -29.32
N ALA A 144 13.77 -17.27 -29.05
CA ALA A 144 15.10 -16.68 -29.15
C ALA A 144 16.06 -17.23 -28.08
N ALA A 145 15.58 -17.43 -26.84
CA ALA A 145 16.37 -18.03 -25.76
C ALA A 145 16.71 -19.50 -26.05
N ASP A 146 15.74 -20.29 -26.49
CA ASP A 146 15.94 -21.70 -26.85
C ASP A 146 16.92 -21.86 -28.02
N ASN A 147 16.94 -20.91 -28.96
CA ASN A 147 17.89 -20.91 -30.08
C ASN A 147 19.30 -20.48 -29.65
N LEU A 148 19.44 -19.65 -28.61
CA LEU A 148 20.74 -19.30 -28.04
C LEU A 148 21.35 -20.49 -27.28
N GLU A 149 20.56 -21.21 -26.49
CA GLU A 149 21.03 -22.41 -25.78
C GLU A 149 21.43 -23.55 -26.74
N LYS A 150 20.82 -23.64 -27.92
CA LYS A 150 21.19 -24.63 -28.94
C LYS A 150 22.37 -24.21 -29.80
N GLY A 151 22.65 -22.91 -29.90
CA GLY A 151 23.73 -22.37 -30.74
C GLY A 151 25.15 -22.61 -30.19
N ASP A 152 25.28 -22.86 -28.88
CA ASP A 152 26.58 -23.05 -28.22
C ASP A 152 27.11 -24.49 -28.29
N ASN A 153 26.40 -25.42 -28.95
CA ASN A 153 26.77 -26.85 -29.00
C ASN A 153 27.32 -27.35 -30.36
N GLU A 154 27.51 -26.48 -31.36
CA GLU A 154 27.94 -26.92 -32.71
C GLU A 154 29.29 -26.34 -33.20
N ASN A 155 30.11 -25.70 -32.35
CA ASN A 155 31.31 -25.01 -32.85
C ASN A 155 32.65 -25.28 -32.13
N ASP A 156 32.86 -26.50 -31.61
CA ASP A 156 34.19 -26.96 -31.13
C ASP A 156 34.67 -28.21 -31.90
N GLY A 157 34.49 -28.19 -33.22
CA GLY A 157 35.12 -29.13 -34.13
C GLY A 157 36.19 -28.43 -34.96
N ASN A 158 37.43 -28.35 -34.47
CA ASN A 158 38.57 -28.29 -35.40
C ASN A 158 39.81 -29.02 -34.88
N GLU A 159 40.30 -29.85 -35.78
CA GLU A 159 41.34 -30.87 -35.65
C GLU A 159 42.77 -30.30 -35.57
N HIS A 160 43.56 -30.89 -34.67
CA HIS A 160 44.87 -31.52 -34.91
C HIS A 160 46.00 -30.74 -35.61
N VAL A 161 47.14 -30.54 -34.91
CA VAL A 161 48.49 -30.83 -35.47
C VAL A 161 49.38 -31.42 -34.38
N ASP A 162 50.00 -32.54 -34.75
CA ASP A 162 50.93 -33.40 -34.05
C ASP A 162 52.37 -32.84 -34.08
N GLY A 163 53.20 -33.13 -33.06
CA GLY A 163 54.65 -32.91 -33.18
C GLY A 163 55.45 -32.67 -31.89
N GLY A 164 56.07 -33.75 -31.37
CA GLY A 164 57.52 -33.76 -31.09
C GLY A 164 58.05 -33.46 -29.68
N ASN A 165 58.40 -34.54 -28.97
CA ASN A 165 59.59 -34.76 -28.13
C ASN A 165 60.43 -33.54 -27.65
N GLU A 166 60.69 -33.46 -26.33
CA GLU A 166 61.96 -33.91 -25.73
C GLU A 166 61.94 -33.89 -24.18
N HIS A 167 62.61 -34.91 -23.64
CA HIS A 167 63.01 -35.14 -22.24
C HIS A 167 63.74 -33.94 -21.60
N VAL A 168 63.66 -33.79 -20.26
CA VAL A 168 64.76 -34.01 -19.28
C VAL A 168 64.20 -33.96 -17.83
N ASP A 169 64.58 -34.98 -17.07
CA ASP A 169 64.73 -35.16 -15.61
C ASP A 169 64.57 -33.92 -14.71
N GLY A 170 64.03 -33.95 -13.49
CA GLY A 170 63.90 -35.01 -12.49
C GLY A 170 64.24 -34.41 -11.12
N ASN A 171 63.41 -34.61 -10.09
CA ASN A 171 63.89 -35.03 -8.76
C ASN A 171 62.76 -35.22 -7.74
N ASN A 172 62.79 -36.42 -7.18
CA ASN A 172 62.28 -36.87 -5.88
C ASN A 172 62.40 -35.84 -4.74
N ASN A 173 61.37 -35.78 -3.88
CA ASN A 173 61.49 -36.43 -2.58
C ASN A 173 60.14 -36.69 -1.92
N HIS A 174 59.98 -37.97 -1.59
CA HIS A 174 58.96 -38.61 -0.78
C HIS A 174 59.41 -38.54 0.68
N VAL A 175 58.54 -38.18 1.62
CA VAL A 175 58.62 -38.64 3.02
C VAL A 175 57.19 -38.79 3.56
N ASP A 176 56.88 -40.02 3.98
CA ASP A 176 55.70 -40.41 4.73
C ASP A 176 55.68 -39.83 6.15
N GLY A 177 54.50 -39.70 6.72
CA GLY A 177 54.33 -39.34 8.12
C GLY A 177 52.90 -39.58 8.61
N ASP A 178 52.73 -40.75 9.21
CA ASP A 178 51.49 -41.34 9.75
C ASP A 178 50.64 -40.49 10.70
N ASN A 179 49.34 -40.79 10.65
CA ASN A 179 48.34 -40.93 11.72
C ASN A 179 48.54 -40.18 13.06
N HIS A 180 47.50 -39.43 13.44
CA HIS A 180 46.87 -39.64 14.74
C HIS A 180 45.37 -39.24 14.73
N VAL A 181 44.53 -40.22 15.03
CA VAL A 181 43.17 -40.05 15.56
C VAL A 181 43.27 -40.13 17.08
N ASP A 182 42.53 -39.27 17.76
CA ASP A 182 41.92 -39.34 19.11
C ASP A 182 41.68 -37.88 19.54
N GLY A 183 40.54 -37.43 20.03
CA GLY A 183 39.33 -38.07 20.50
C GLY A 183 38.57 -37.04 21.36
N ASN A 184 37.31 -37.36 21.65
CA ASN A 184 36.47 -36.82 22.71
C ASN A 184 35.60 -35.57 22.44
N ASN A 185 34.34 -35.89 22.14
CA ASN A 185 33.13 -35.36 22.77
C ASN A 185 33.33 -34.55 24.07
N HIS A 186 32.66 -33.39 24.13
CA HIS A 186 31.74 -33.09 25.22
C HIS A 186 30.64 -32.13 24.73
N ALA A 187 29.40 -32.57 24.90
CA ALA A 187 28.24 -31.70 24.94
C ALA A 187 28.16 -31.07 26.34
N ASP A 188 27.85 -29.77 26.37
CA ASP A 188 27.16 -29.02 27.43
C ASP A 188 26.68 -27.73 26.71
N GLY A 189 25.40 -27.39 26.60
CA GLY A 189 24.42 -27.36 27.67
C GLY A 189 24.42 -25.98 28.33
N ASN A 190 24.07 -24.90 27.60
CA ASN A 190 23.87 -23.58 28.23
C ASN A 190 22.44 -23.07 28.00
N ASN A 191 21.61 -23.36 29.00
CA ASN A 191 20.47 -22.54 29.41
C ASN A 191 20.95 -21.11 29.69
N HIS A 192 20.24 -20.11 29.17
CA HIS A 192 20.25 -18.79 29.79
C HIS A 192 19.00 -18.64 30.66
N ALA A 193 19.25 -18.70 31.97
CA ALA A 193 18.32 -18.37 33.03
C ALA A 193 18.23 -16.86 33.25
N ASP A 194 17.14 -16.50 33.90
CA ASP A 194 16.68 -15.17 34.30
C ASP A 194 17.75 -14.24 34.88
N GLY A 195 17.76 -13.01 34.37
CA GLY A 195 18.46 -11.88 34.96
C GLY A 195 17.47 -10.93 35.63
N ASN A 196 17.21 -11.16 36.92
CA ASN A 196 16.71 -10.14 37.84
C ASN A 196 17.61 -8.90 37.77
N ASN A 197 17.02 -7.71 37.56
CA ASN A 197 17.65 -6.46 37.94
C ASN A 197 16.82 -5.77 39.03
N HIS A 198 17.27 -5.96 40.26
CA HIS A 198 17.15 -4.95 41.32
C HIS A 198 18.04 -3.76 40.96
N ALA A 199 17.48 -2.56 41.02
CA ALA A 199 18.26 -1.35 41.26
C ALA A 199 17.47 -0.47 42.25
N ASP A 200 17.98 -0.48 43.48
CA ASP A 200 17.58 0.42 44.56
C ASP A 200 17.97 1.87 44.26
N GLY A 201 17.12 2.79 44.74
CA GLY A 201 17.53 4.03 45.40
C GLY A 201 17.91 5.23 44.52
N ASN A 202 17.02 6.21 44.40
CA ASN A 202 16.91 7.26 45.43
C ASN A 202 15.88 8.33 45.04
N ASN A 203 14.95 8.55 45.97
CA ASN A 203 14.01 9.65 46.01
C ASN A 203 14.74 10.99 46.15
N HIS A 204 14.32 11.97 45.36
CA HIS A 204 14.15 13.34 45.85
C HIS A 204 12.83 13.87 45.29
N ALA A 205 11.80 13.79 46.14
CA ALA A 205 10.58 14.55 46.01
C ALA A 205 10.84 15.95 46.56
N ASP A 206 10.61 16.98 45.74
CA ASP A 206 10.20 18.29 46.23
C ASP A 206 8.88 18.60 45.56
N GLY A 207 7.85 18.63 46.40
CA GLY A 207 6.46 18.79 46.01
C GLY A 207 6.08 20.23 45.71
N ASN A 208 5.07 20.34 44.85
CA ASN A 208 3.95 21.26 45.03
C ASN A 208 2.75 20.67 44.26
N ASN A 209 2.16 19.63 44.84
CA ASN A 209 0.83 19.17 44.45
C ASN A 209 -0.18 19.94 45.31
N HIS A 210 -0.94 20.83 44.69
CA HIS A 210 -2.27 21.15 45.18
C HIS A 210 -3.16 19.94 44.88
N ASN A 211 -3.22 19.00 45.82
CA ASN A 211 -4.29 18.00 45.86
C ASN A 211 -5.51 18.67 46.49
N ASP A 212 -6.49 19.01 45.66
CA ASP A 212 -7.88 18.94 46.13
C ASP A 212 -8.21 17.45 46.22
N ASP A 213 -8.10 16.90 47.44
CA ASP A 213 -8.61 15.58 47.79
C ASP A 213 -10.13 15.58 47.57
N ILE A 214 -10.55 15.18 46.37
CA ILE A 214 -11.85 14.56 46.17
C ILE A 214 -11.59 13.07 45.99
N ASP A 215 -11.79 12.34 47.08
CA ASP A 215 -11.87 10.90 47.14
C ASP A 215 -13.05 10.43 46.26
N HIS A 216 -12.79 10.25 44.96
CA HIS A 216 -13.75 9.79 43.98
C HIS A 216 -13.92 8.27 44.10
N ASN A 217 -14.78 7.89 45.02
CA ASN A 217 -15.51 6.63 44.96
C ASN A 217 -16.47 6.71 43.74
N ASP A 218 -15.94 6.56 42.53
CA ASP A 218 -16.64 6.67 41.23
C ASP A 218 -17.68 5.55 40.99
N ASP A 219 -17.82 4.62 41.94
CA ASP A 219 -18.58 3.36 41.82
C ASP A 219 -20.08 3.44 42.20
N ALA A 220 -20.64 4.64 42.37
CA ALA A 220 -22.08 4.74 42.62
C ALA A 220 -22.89 4.58 41.31
N PRO A 221 -24.08 3.94 41.34
CA PRO A 221 -25.06 3.90 40.24
C PRO A 221 -25.33 5.26 39.57
N THR A 222 -25.01 6.34 40.28
CA THR A 222 -25.05 7.73 39.82
C THR A 222 -24.11 8.02 38.65
N THR A 223 -22.94 7.37 38.53
CA THR A 223 -21.96 7.65 37.47
C THR A 223 -22.42 7.10 36.11
N ILE A 224 -22.93 5.86 36.09
CA ILE A 224 -23.49 5.26 34.86
C ILE A 224 -24.73 6.03 34.40
N SER A 225 -25.63 6.35 35.34
CA SER A 225 -26.82 7.16 35.05
C SER A 225 -26.46 8.54 34.49
N LYS A 226 -25.41 9.18 35.03
CA LYS A 226 -24.87 10.45 34.51
C LYS A 226 -24.39 10.29 33.06
N TYR A 227 -23.64 9.25 32.73
CA TYR A 227 -23.18 9.03 31.36
C TYR A 227 -24.33 8.78 30.37
N LEU A 228 -25.32 7.97 30.75
CA LEU A 228 -26.50 7.69 29.91
C LEU A 228 -27.39 8.92 29.65
N SER A 229 -27.20 9.99 30.42
CA SER A 229 -27.88 11.28 30.21
C SER A 229 -27.14 12.24 29.26
N LYS A 230 -25.88 11.94 28.91
CA LYS A 230 -25.05 12.80 28.06
C LYS A 230 -25.32 12.51 26.58
N GLN A 231 -24.89 13.44 25.73
CA GLN A 231 -24.90 13.29 24.28
C GLN A 231 -23.53 13.69 23.73
N GLU A 232 -23.12 13.03 22.65
CA GLU A 232 -21.89 13.34 21.93
C GLU A 232 -22.14 14.45 20.90
N ALA A 233 -21.12 15.27 20.64
CA ALA A 233 -21.16 16.42 19.75
C ALA A 233 -20.81 16.08 18.29
N ASP A 234 -20.93 14.81 17.88
CA ASP A 234 -20.53 14.37 16.54
C ASP A 234 -21.47 14.91 15.44
N GLY A 235 -22.72 15.21 15.80
CA GLY A 235 -23.71 15.85 14.95
C GLY A 235 -24.21 14.98 13.78
N ILE A 236 -23.93 13.67 13.79
CA ILE A 236 -24.42 12.72 12.78
C ILE A 236 -25.64 12.02 13.36
N LEU A 237 -26.81 12.52 12.99
CA LEU A 237 -28.08 11.95 13.44
C LEU A 237 -28.28 10.56 12.86
N TYR A 238 -28.69 9.64 13.71
CA TYR A 238 -29.17 8.32 13.35
C TYR A 238 -30.36 8.00 14.26
N ARG A 239 -31.54 7.81 13.64
CA ARG A 239 -32.80 7.62 14.37
C ARG A 239 -33.08 8.76 15.35
N GLN A 240 -33.04 8.48 16.67
CA GLN A 240 -33.44 9.42 17.73
C GLN A 240 -32.25 10.14 18.39
N SER A 241 -31.01 9.85 18.00
CA SER A 241 -29.82 10.41 18.64
C SER A 241 -28.69 10.58 17.64
N THR A 242 -27.50 10.99 18.09
CA THR A 242 -26.31 10.95 17.25
C THR A 242 -25.68 9.56 17.28
N ILE A 243 -25.01 9.16 16.20
CA ILE A 243 -24.36 7.84 16.11
C ILE A 243 -23.31 7.65 17.21
N GLY A 244 -22.55 8.70 17.54
CA GLY A 244 -21.56 8.68 18.62
C GLY A 244 -22.20 8.49 19.99
N THR A 245 -23.37 9.09 20.22
CA THR A 245 -24.15 8.87 21.45
C THR A 245 -24.65 7.44 21.53
N MET A 246 -25.19 6.90 20.43
CA MET A 246 -25.77 5.55 20.40
C MET A 246 -24.74 4.47 20.72
N ILE A 247 -23.57 4.48 20.06
CA ILE A 247 -22.53 3.47 20.31
C ILE A 247 -22.04 3.50 21.76
N LYS A 248 -21.91 4.69 22.36
CA LYS A 248 -21.48 4.84 23.76
C LYS A 248 -22.55 4.33 24.72
N HIS A 249 -23.80 4.72 24.53
CA HIS A 249 -24.90 4.27 25.38
C HIS A 249 -25.10 2.77 25.35
N GLN A 250 -25.03 2.14 24.18
CA GLN A 250 -25.14 0.68 24.09
C GLN A 250 -23.94 -0.01 24.76
N ALA A 251 -22.72 0.49 24.53
CA ALA A 251 -21.53 -0.06 25.18
C ALA A 251 -21.56 0.10 26.71
N ILE A 252 -22.06 1.21 27.25
CA ILE A 252 -22.23 1.41 28.70
C ILE A 252 -23.20 0.39 29.30
N LYS A 253 -24.30 0.06 28.60
CA LYS A 253 -25.26 -0.96 29.07
C LYS A 253 -24.63 -2.34 29.13
N ILE A 254 -23.85 -2.73 28.10
CA ILE A 254 -23.11 -3.99 28.10
C ILE A 254 -22.08 -4.00 29.23
N PHE A 255 -21.35 -2.89 29.41
CA PHE A 255 -20.38 -2.73 30.50
C PHE A 255 -21.02 -2.89 31.88
N GLN A 256 -22.19 -2.30 32.11
CA GLN A 256 -22.91 -2.42 33.37
C GLN A 256 -23.26 -3.88 33.70
N ARG A 257 -23.78 -4.62 32.72
CA ARG A 257 -24.09 -6.05 32.85
C ARG A 257 -22.83 -6.87 33.14
N TRP A 258 -21.79 -6.66 32.34
CA TRP A 258 -20.51 -7.37 32.49
C TRP A 258 -19.83 -7.08 33.84
N LYS A 259 -19.80 -5.82 34.29
CA LYS A 259 -19.25 -5.44 35.61
C LYS A 259 -20.06 -6.02 36.77
N ALA A 260 -21.36 -6.26 36.58
CA ALA A 260 -22.22 -6.95 37.56
C ALA A 260 -22.02 -8.48 37.59
N GLY A 261 -21.10 -9.03 36.79
CA GLY A 261 -20.82 -10.46 36.72
C GLY A 261 -21.71 -11.24 35.76
N GLU A 262 -22.53 -10.57 34.94
CA GLU A 262 -23.28 -11.24 33.88
C GLU A 262 -22.33 -11.74 32.79
N SER A 263 -22.61 -12.94 32.27
CA SER A 263 -21.93 -13.45 31.09
C SER A 263 -22.35 -12.63 29.87
N ILE A 264 -21.36 -12.15 29.11
CA ILE A 264 -21.55 -11.48 27.82
C ILE A 264 -20.89 -12.28 26.70
N THR A 265 -21.41 -12.17 25.49
CA THR A 265 -20.82 -12.82 24.30
C THR A 265 -19.51 -12.14 23.87
N ASP A 266 -18.77 -12.78 22.96
CA ASP A 266 -17.55 -12.19 22.39
C ASP A 266 -17.87 -10.94 21.56
N ASP A 267 -18.99 -10.96 20.83
CA ASP A 267 -19.46 -9.81 20.05
C ASP A 267 -19.89 -8.66 20.98
N GLU A 268 -20.64 -8.95 22.06
CA GLU A 268 -20.97 -7.95 23.07
C GLU A 268 -19.70 -7.34 23.70
N ARG A 269 -18.67 -8.17 23.96
CA ARG A 269 -17.39 -7.71 24.47
C ARG A 269 -16.67 -6.80 23.47
N HIS A 270 -16.66 -7.15 22.18
CA HIS A 270 -16.12 -6.32 21.11
C HIS A 270 -16.84 -4.97 21.01
N TRP A 271 -18.17 -5.00 20.94
CA TRP A 271 -19.01 -3.80 20.86
C TRP A 271 -18.81 -2.88 22.07
N MET A 272 -18.75 -3.45 23.27
CA MET A 272 -18.44 -2.72 24.49
C MET A 272 -17.10 -1.99 24.38
N LYS A 273 -16.03 -2.70 24.02
CA LYS A 273 -14.69 -2.11 23.89
C LYS A 273 -14.64 -1.00 22.83
N CYS A 274 -15.26 -1.21 21.68
CA CYS A 274 -15.32 -0.24 20.59
C CYS A 274 -16.13 1.00 20.99
N GLY A 275 -17.35 0.83 21.49
CA GLY A 275 -18.21 1.95 21.88
C GLY A 275 -17.67 2.75 23.07
N LEU A 276 -17.09 2.09 24.08
CA LEU A 276 -16.39 2.78 25.18
C LEU A 276 -15.10 3.48 24.73
N SER A 277 -14.55 3.12 23.57
CA SER A 277 -13.43 3.83 22.93
C SER A 277 -13.90 4.83 21.88
N SER A 278 -15.21 5.09 21.78
CA SER A 278 -15.81 6.00 20.79
C SER A 278 -15.61 5.59 19.32
N ILE A 279 -15.46 4.29 19.05
CA ILE A 279 -15.19 3.74 17.72
C ILE A 279 -16.47 3.13 17.12
N LEU A 280 -16.86 3.64 15.96
CA LEU A 280 -17.83 3.01 15.07
C LEU A 280 -17.11 2.01 14.16
N ASP A 281 -17.39 0.72 14.36
CA ASP A 281 -16.85 -0.35 13.54
C ASP A 281 -17.62 -0.45 12.21
N LEU A 282 -16.97 -0.12 11.09
CA LEU A 282 -17.51 -0.36 9.75
C LEU A 282 -16.74 -1.45 8.99
N VAL A 283 -15.90 -2.22 9.69
CA VAL A 283 -15.24 -3.41 9.14
C VAL A 283 -16.23 -4.56 9.06
N ASN A 284 -17.05 -4.74 10.09
CA ASN A 284 -18.12 -5.75 10.14
C ASN A 284 -19.49 -5.08 10.26
N VAL A 285 -19.99 -4.55 9.13
CA VAL A 285 -21.27 -3.82 9.07
C VAL A 285 -22.46 -4.62 9.65
N PRO A 286 -22.66 -5.91 9.34
CA PRO A 286 -23.74 -6.69 9.94
C PRO A 286 -23.69 -6.69 11.48
N SER A 287 -22.51 -6.93 12.06
CA SER A 287 -22.32 -6.93 13.52
C SER A 287 -22.61 -5.55 14.13
N THR A 288 -22.24 -4.46 13.45
CA THR A 288 -22.53 -3.11 13.94
C THR A 288 -24.01 -2.75 13.85
N ARG A 289 -24.72 -3.26 12.83
CA ARG A 289 -26.18 -3.10 12.74
C ARG A 289 -26.87 -3.81 13.91
N GLU A 290 -26.45 -5.04 14.22
CA GLU A 290 -26.94 -5.81 15.38
C GLU A 290 -26.68 -5.06 16.69
N PHE A 291 -25.45 -4.55 16.88
CA PHE A 291 -25.08 -3.73 18.05
C PHE A 291 -26.01 -2.52 18.25
N LEU A 292 -26.39 -1.86 17.16
CA LEU A 292 -27.27 -0.69 17.17
C LEU A 292 -28.76 -1.06 17.13
N ASN A 293 -29.09 -2.36 17.21
CA ASN A 293 -30.45 -2.90 17.08
C ASN A 293 -31.12 -2.43 15.78
N SER A 294 -30.42 -2.60 14.67
CA SER A 294 -30.76 -2.04 13.36
C SER A 294 -31.10 -3.09 12.30
N ASP A 295 -31.59 -4.24 12.72
CA ASP A 295 -31.81 -5.43 11.87
C ASP A 295 -33.01 -5.34 10.92
N ASN A 296 -33.64 -4.18 10.78
CA ASN A 296 -34.70 -4.01 9.79
C ASN A 296 -34.06 -3.77 8.42
N ASP A 297 -34.27 -4.69 7.47
CA ASP A 297 -33.72 -4.67 6.10
C ASP A 297 -34.03 -3.39 5.27
N ASN A 298 -34.90 -2.50 5.76
CA ASN A 298 -35.28 -1.23 5.12
C ASN A 298 -34.67 0.01 5.80
N ASP A 299 -33.56 -0.10 6.53
CA ASP A 299 -32.90 1.04 7.18
C ASP A 299 -32.03 1.83 6.19
N ASP A 300 -32.68 2.57 5.27
CA ASP A 300 -32.03 3.45 4.30
C ASP A 300 -31.08 4.46 4.99
N ASP A 301 -31.34 4.84 6.24
CA ASP A 301 -30.50 5.77 7.00
C ASP A 301 -29.12 5.18 7.31
N TRP A 302 -29.02 3.86 7.53
CA TRP A 302 -27.72 3.22 7.77
C TRP A 302 -26.83 3.27 6.53
N ASP A 303 -27.39 3.00 5.36
CA ASP A 303 -26.63 3.03 4.11
C ASP A 303 -26.09 4.44 3.83
N VAL A 304 -26.84 5.49 4.20
CA VAL A 304 -26.35 6.87 4.16
C VAL A 304 -25.14 7.07 5.08
N ILE A 305 -25.17 6.56 6.32
CA ILE A 305 -24.05 6.67 7.27
C ILE A 305 -22.83 5.89 6.76
N GLN A 306 -23.02 4.65 6.32
CA GLN A 306 -21.94 3.84 5.80
C GLN A 306 -21.31 4.49 4.57
N ASN A 307 -22.13 4.99 3.62
CA ASN A 307 -21.64 5.66 2.42
C ASN A 307 -20.93 6.98 2.75
N LEU A 308 -21.42 7.74 3.73
CA LEU A 308 -20.80 8.98 4.19
C LEU A 308 -19.33 8.78 4.58
N PHE A 309 -19.04 7.72 5.32
CA PHE A 309 -17.67 7.45 5.78
C PHE A 309 -16.84 6.68 4.76
N THR A 310 -17.43 5.68 4.10
CA THR A 310 -16.71 4.87 3.12
C THR A 310 -16.29 5.72 1.93
N SER A 311 -17.19 6.53 1.34
CA SER A 311 -16.82 7.41 0.21
C SER A 311 -15.73 8.43 0.57
N LYS A 312 -15.71 8.88 1.83
CA LYS A 312 -14.80 9.92 2.31
C LYS A 312 -13.40 9.42 2.66
N TYR A 313 -13.31 8.21 3.20
CA TYR A 313 -12.06 7.69 3.78
C TYR A 313 -11.55 6.41 3.11
N HIS A 314 -12.29 5.83 2.18
CA HIS A 314 -11.81 4.69 1.39
C HIS A 314 -10.60 5.10 0.56
N LEU A 315 -9.59 4.25 0.54
CA LEU A 315 -8.40 4.46 -0.26
C LEU A 315 -8.71 4.19 -1.73
N ALA A 316 -8.55 5.22 -2.56
CA ALA A 316 -8.53 5.03 -4.00
C ALA A 316 -7.33 4.16 -4.42
N GLU A 317 -7.50 3.40 -5.51
CA GLU A 317 -6.42 2.62 -6.10
C GLU A 317 -5.22 3.52 -6.44
N PRO A 318 -4.00 3.16 -6.01
CA PRO A 318 -2.84 3.99 -6.25
C PRO A 318 -2.49 4.01 -7.74
N HIS A 319 -1.92 5.12 -8.16
CA HIS A 319 -1.23 5.20 -9.43
C HIS A 319 0.24 4.82 -9.24
N LEU A 320 0.56 3.53 -9.42
CA LEU A 320 1.94 3.08 -9.53
C LEU A 320 2.47 3.29 -10.95
N PRO A 321 3.80 3.40 -11.15
CA PRO A 321 4.38 3.49 -12.48
C PRO A 321 3.93 2.33 -13.36
N ASP A 322 3.50 2.61 -14.59
CA ASP A 322 2.98 1.59 -15.54
C ASP A 322 3.93 0.40 -15.71
N ILE A 323 5.24 0.65 -15.64
CA ILE A 323 6.29 -0.37 -15.74
C ILE A 323 6.20 -1.42 -14.63
N PHE A 324 5.80 -1.05 -13.41
CA PHE A 324 5.60 -2.01 -12.32
C PHE A 324 4.46 -2.98 -12.68
N GLY A 325 3.32 -2.43 -13.10
CA GLY A 325 2.16 -3.23 -13.49
C GLY A 325 2.44 -4.16 -14.67
N GLN A 326 3.13 -3.66 -15.70
CA GLN A 326 3.52 -4.47 -16.87
C GLN A 326 4.53 -5.56 -16.52
N THR A 327 5.52 -5.24 -15.68
CA THR A 327 6.51 -6.22 -15.22
C THR A 327 5.83 -7.34 -14.44
N TRP A 328 4.88 -7.01 -13.56
CA TRP A 328 4.11 -8.00 -12.81
C TRP A 328 3.37 -8.96 -13.75
N ASP A 329 2.69 -8.42 -14.77
CA ASP A 329 1.92 -9.23 -15.72
C ASP A 329 2.81 -10.18 -16.52
N ILE A 330 4.00 -9.71 -16.93
CA ILE A 330 4.97 -10.54 -17.67
C ILE A 330 5.58 -11.61 -16.77
N VAL A 331 5.97 -11.26 -15.53
CA VAL A 331 6.47 -12.21 -14.53
C VAL A 331 5.42 -13.29 -14.25
N ALA A 332 4.17 -12.91 -14.03
CA ALA A 332 3.08 -13.85 -13.81
C ALA A 332 2.85 -14.77 -15.02
N ALA A 333 3.00 -14.26 -16.25
CA ALA A 333 2.91 -15.05 -17.47
C ALA A 333 4.06 -16.05 -17.62
N ILE A 334 5.30 -15.63 -17.33
CA ILE A 334 6.48 -16.51 -17.30
C ILE A 334 6.25 -17.65 -16.30
N LEU A 335 5.86 -17.32 -15.07
CA LEU A 335 5.58 -18.27 -14.01
C LEU A 335 4.47 -19.27 -14.39
N THR A 336 3.37 -18.78 -14.96
CA THR A 336 2.24 -19.64 -15.36
C THR A 336 2.66 -20.64 -16.45
N ARG A 337 3.54 -20.23 -17.38
CA ARG A 337 3.96 -21.06 -18.51
C ARG A 337 5.09 -22.02 -18.16
N THR A 338 6.06 -21.57 -17.38
CA THR A 338 7.34 -22.27 -17.18
C THR A 338 7.49 -22.83 -15.77
N ASN A 339 6.74 -22.28 -14.80
CA ASN A 339 6.94 -22.53 -13.37
C ASN A 339 8.40 -22.28 -12.91
N ASP A 340 9.13 -21.41 -13.62
CA ASP A 340 10.54 -21.10 -13.39
C ASP A 340 10.70 -19.70 -12.79
N ALA A 341 11.05 -19.65 -11.51
CA ALA A 341 11.27 -18.41 -10.77
C ALA A 341 12.55 -17.69 -11.20
N GLU A 342 13.61 -18.43 -11.56
CA GLU A 342 14.90 -17.85 -11.97
C GLU A 342 14.75 -17.11 -13.30
N LYS A 343 13.99 -17.67 -14.25
CA LYS A 343 13.66 -16.98 -15.51
C LYS A 343 12.88 -15.68 -15.26
N ALA A 344 11.93 -15.70 -14.31
CA ALA A 344 11.19 -14.50 -13.92
C ALA A 344 12.07 -13.45 -13.23
N LYS A 345 12.97 -13.86 -12.32
CA LYS A 345 13.94 -12.96 -11.67
C LYS A 345 14.93 -12.35 -12.66
N SER A 346 15.43 -13.16 -13.60
CA SER A 346 16.31 -12.70 -14.69
C SER A 346 15.62 -11.64 -15.55
N TYR A 347 14.34 -11.83 -15.87
CA TYR A 347 13.56 -10.80 -16.56
C TYR A 347 13.52 -9.47 -15.79
N ILE A 348 13.19 -9.50 -14.48
CA ILE A 348 13.14 -8.30 -13.64
C ILE A 348 14.50 -7.58 -13.62
N ASN A 349 15.60 -8.31 -13.48
CA ASN A 349 16.96 -7.76 -13.42
C ASN A 349 17.36 -7.02 -14.71
N ASN A 350 16.90 -7.52 -15.86
CA ASN A 350 17.18 -6.95 -17.18
C ASN A 350 16.39 -5.67 -17.49
N ILE A 351 15.37 -5.33 -16.69
CA ILE A 351 14.62 -4.09 -16.87
C ILE A 351 15.49 -2.90 -16.49
N LYS A 352 15.72 -2.01 -17.45
CA LYS A 352 16.40 -0.74 -17.24
C LYS A 352 15.40 0.32 -16.80
N THR A 353 15.68 0.96 -15.67
CA THR A 353 14.92 2.10 -15.16
C THR A 353 15.87 3.16 -14.61
N ASN A 354 15.50 4.43 -14.78
CA ASN A 354 16.30 5.57 -14.34
C ASN A 354 15.92 6.04 -12.92
N GLY A 355 14.81 5.54 -12.35
CA GLY A 355 14.29 5.96 -11.05
C GLY A 355 14.62 4.97 -9.94
N ARG A 356 15.19 5.46 -8.82
CA ARG A 356 15.45 4.64 -7.62
C ARG A 356 14.17 4.01 -7.07
N GLU A 357 13.10 4.80 -6.97
CA GLU A 357 11.78 4.34 -6.51
C GLU A 357 11.27 3.21 -7.41
N THR A 358 11.28 3.42 -8.73
CA THR A 358 10.85 2.40 -9.70
C THR A 358 11.68 1.13 -9.59
N ARG A 359 13.02 1.23 -9.43
CA ARG A 359 13.86 0.04 -9.22
C ARG A 359 13.45 -0.71 -7.95
N LYS A 360 13.25 0.00 -6.83
CA LYS A 360 12.80 -0.60 -5.56
C LYS A 360 11.41 -1.25 -5.66
N LEU A 361 10.50 -0.66 -6.42
CA LEU A 361 9.20 -1.27 -6.72
C LEU A 361 9.36 -2.57 -7.55
N LEU A 362 10.30 -2.63 -8.49
CA LEU A 362 10.59 -3.87 -9.23
C LEU A 362 11.25 -4.93 -8.31
N ASP A 363 12.13 -4.50 -7.40
CA ASP A 363 12.73 -5.38 -6.38
C ASP A 363 11.66 -5.99 -5.45
N LEU A 364 10.54 -5.30 -5.21
CA LEU A 364 9.40 -5.85 -4.45
C LEU A 364 8.79 -7.08 -5.14
N ILE A 365 8.74 -7.10 -6.47
CA ILE A 365 8.28 -8.29 -7.23
C ILE A 365 9.25 -9.45 -6.98
N HIS A 366 10.54 -9.17 -6.98
CA HIS A 366 11.58 -10.15 -6.67
C HIS A 366 11.41 -10.71 -5.25
N VAL A 367 11.17 -9.87 -4.25
CA VAL A 367 10.92 -10.30 -2.86
C VAL A 367 9.69 -11.22 -2.78
N ALA A 368 8.59 -10.88 -3.45
CA ALA A 368 7.40 -11.73 -3.47
C ALA A 368 7.68 -13.10 -4.10
N LEU A 369 8.46 -13.16 -5.19
CA LEU A 369 8.88 -14.43 -5.81
C LEU A 369 9.71 -15.29 -4.85
N VAL A 370 10.71 -14.69 -4.21
CA VAL A 370 11.61 -15.38 -3.26
C VAL A 370 10.82 -15.94 -2.08
N ILE A 371 9.83 -15.20 -1.57
CA ILE A 371 8.97 -15.71 -0.49
C ILE A 371 8.19 -16.93 -0.97
N VAL A 372 7.58 -16.90 -2.15
CA VAL A 372 6.80 -18.04 -2.68
C VAL A 372 7.68 -19.27 -2.90
N GLU A 373 8.87 -19.07 -3.45
CA GLU A 373 9.82 -20.14 -3.77
C GLU A 373 10.37 -20.84 -2.52
N ASN A 374 10.87 -20.04 -1.57
CA ASN A 374 11.61 -20.56 -0.42
C ASN A 374 10.70 -21.09 0.69
N ASN A 375 9.41 -20.74 0.68
CA ASN A 375 8.48 -21.06 1.75
C ASN A 375 7.38 -22.04 1.33
N SER A 376 7.64 -22.91 0.34
CA SER A 376 6.67 -23.90 -0.14
C SER A 376 6.05 -24.74 1.00
N PHE A 377 6.86 -25.16 1.98
CA PHE A 377 6.39 -25.89 3.16
C PHE A 377 5.40 -25.06 4.01
N LEU A 378 5.74 -23.80 4.29
CA LEU A 378 4.93 -22.87 5.09
C LEU A 378 3.63 -22.46 4.37
N LEU A 379 3.69 -22.34 3.04
CA LEU A 379 2.57 -21.90 2.21
C LEU A 379 1.59 -23.03 1.88
N ASP A 380 1.97 -24.30 2.08
CA ASP A 380 1.10 -25.45 1.93
C ASP A 380 0.10 -25.55 3.11
N PRO A 381 -1.23 -25.46 2.86
CA PRO A 381 -2.25 -25.62 3.89
C PRO A 381 -2.15 -26.93 4.68
N ALA A 382 -1.62 -28.01 4.09
CA ALA A 382 -1.47 -29.30 4.76
C ALA A 382 -0.48 -29.26 5.94
N ASN A 383 0.41 -28.27 5.97
CA ASN A 383 1.40 -28.11 7.04
C ASN A 383 0.99 -27.08 8.10
N ILE A 384 -0.25 -26.57 8.06
CA ILE A 384 -0.69 -25.48 8.95
C ILE A 384 -0.47 -25.82 10.43
N ASP A 385 -0.67 -27.07 10.86
CA ASP A 385 -0.49 -27.47 12.25
C ASP A 385 0.98 -27.55 12.68
N ARG A 386 1.91 -27.57 11.72
CA ARG A 386 3.37 -27.73 11.93
C ARG A 386 4.16 -26.43 11.88
N VAL A 387 3.50 -25.32 11.56
CA VAL A 387 4.10 -23.98 11.53
C VAL A 387 3.53 -23.12 12.65
N THR A 388 4.21 -22.03 12.96
CA THR A 388 3.81 -21.07 14.00
C THR A 388 3.26 -19.79 13.37
N GLU A 389 2.63 -18.97 14.21
CA GLU A 389 2.23 -17.61 13.85
C GLU A 389 3.45 -16.77 13.45
N TYR A 390 4.54 -16.94 14.19
CA TYR A 390 5.80 -16.22 13.97
C TYR A 390 6.50 -16.62 12.66
N ASP A 391 6.30 -17.85 12.18
CA ASP A 391 6.82 -18.28 10.86
C ASP A 391 6.16 -17.47 9.73
N PHE A 392 4.83 -17.33 9.75
CA PHE A 392 4.15 -16.47 8.78
C PHE A 392 4.56 -15.01 8.91
N LEU A 393 4.66 -14.52 10.15
CA LEU A 393 5.05 -13.14 10.40
C LEU A 393 6.44 -12.84 9.83
N THR A 394 7.44 -13.65 10.17
CA THR A 394 8.85 -13.39 9.84
C THR A 394 9.28 -13.81 8.44
N GLN A 395 8.63 -14.82 7.84
CA GLN A 395 9.04 -15.36 6.55
C GLN A 395 8.16 -14.86 5.40
N VAL A 396 6.96 -14.32 5.68
CA VAL A 396 6.03 -13.77 4.67
C VAL A 396 5.82 -12.28 4.85
N TRP A 397 5.23 -11.85 5.97
CA TRP A 397 4.74 -10.47 6.11
C TRP A 397 5.85 -9.46 6.35
N VAL A 398 6.78 -9.73 7.28
CA VAL A 398 7.90 -8.85 7.63
C VAL A 398 8.80 -8.56 6.41
N PRO A 399 9.28 -9.55 5.63
CA PRO A 399 10.12 -9.28 4.47
C PRO A 399 9.39 -8.46 3.40
N LEU A 400 8.11 -8.77 3.17
CA LEU A 400 7.28 -8.06 2.20
C LEU A 400 7.05 -6.60 2.59
N ILE A 401 6.62 -6.35 3.83
CA ILE A 401 6.39 -5.00 4.36
C ILE A 401 7.70 -4.21 4.40
N LYS A 402 8.81 -4.84 4.83
CA LYS A 402 10.13 -4.21 4.88
C LYS A 402 10.58 -3.74 3.49
N ALA A 403 10.40 -4.57 2.47
CA ALA A 403 10.74 -4.22 1.10
C ALA A 403 9.98 -2.97 0.60
N ILE A 404 8.74 -2.79 1.03
CA ILE A 404 7.93 -1.60 0.71
C ILE A 404 8.41 -0.37 1.49
N ILE A 405 8.63 -0.49 2.79
CA ILE A 405 9.14 0.61 3.64
C ILE A 405 10.49 1.14 3.12
N ASP A 406 11.33 0.25 2.60
CA ASP A 406 12.67 0.59 2.09
C ASP A 406 12.67 1.30 0.74
N ILE A 407 11.51 1.48 0.09
CA ILE A 407 11.40 2.19 -1.19
C ILE A 407 11.90 3.65 -1.00
N HIS A 408 11.38 4.35 0.00
CA HIS A 408 11.83 5.70 0.35
C HIS A 408 12.67 5.77 1.62
N ALA A 409 12.69 4.70 2.42
CA ALA A 409 13.44 4.61 3.69
C ALA A 409 13.11 5.76 4.65
N MET A 410 11.83 6.18 4.68
CA MET A 410 11.32 7.22 5.57
C MET A 410 10.76 6.65 6.88
N LEU A 411 10.35 5.39 6.88
CA LEU A 411 9.72 4.73 8.01
C LEU A 411 10.65 3.63 8.54
N ARG A 412 10.44 3.27 9.80
CA ARG A 412 11.09 2.13 10.44
C ARG A 412 10.04 1.11 10.86
N MET A 413 10.44 -0.16 10.82
CA MET A 413 9.63 -1.27 11.33
C MET A 413 10.25 -1.81 12.61
N LYS A 414 9.41 -2.08 13.62
CA LYS A 414 9.75 -2.87 14.80
C LYS A 414 8.96 -4.17 14.79
N VAL A 415 9.63 -5.26 15.15
CA VAL A 415 9.05 -6.62 15.19
C VAL A 415 9.24 -7.17 16.60
N GLY A 416 8.23 -7.87 17.11
CA GLY A 416 8.18 -8.46 18.44
C GLY A 416 7.28 -7.68 19.41
N GLU A 417 6.95 -8.33 20.53
CA GLU A 417 6.04 -7.83 21.57
C GLU A 417 6.46 -6.46 22.11
N SER A 418 5.91 -5.39 21.56
CA SER A 418 6.29 -4.04 21.95
C SER A 418 5.09 -3.12 22.12
N SER A 419 5.16 -2.25 23.12
CA SER A 419 4.04 -1.38 23.48
C SER A 419 4.32 0.07 23.10
N PRO A 420 3.40 0.76 22.40
CA PRO A 420 3.49 2.20 22.20
C PRO A 420 3.49 2.95 23.52
N LYS A 421 4.28 4.03 23.56
CA LYS A 421 4.39 4.87 24.76
C LYS A 421 3.07 5.59 25.05
N ALA A 422 2.37 6.05 24.02
CA ALA A 422 1.10 6.77 24.14
C ALA A 422 0.02 5.90 24.83
N GLY A 423 -0.20 4.68 24.32
CA GLY A 423 -1.15 3.73 24.90
C GLY A 423 -0.77 3.31 26.33
N THR A 424 0.54 3.16 26.62
CA THR A 424 1.00 2.85 27.99
C THR A 424 0.67 3.98 28.97
N VAL A 425 0.91 5.24 28.60
CA VAL A 425 0.57 6.41 29.42
C VAL A 425 -0.94 6.54 29.59
N ALA A 426 -1.71 6.34 28.52
CA ALA A 426 -3.16 6.44 28.56
C ALA A 426 -3.78 5.34 29.44
N ARG A 427 -3.29 4.10 29.37
CA ARG A 427 -3.71 3.02 30.27
C ARG A 427 -3.36 3.32 31.72
N LYS A 428 -2.17 3.84 31.99
CA LYS A 428 -1.72 4.20 33.34
C LYS A 428 -2.59 5.29 33.98
N ARG A 429 -3.12 6.24 33.19
CA ARG A 429 -4.07 7.26 33.68
C ARG A 429 -5.40 6.66 34.16
N LEU A 430 -5.77 5.47 33.67
CA LEU A 430 -6.99 4.77 34.10
C LEU A 430 -6.71 3.80 35.26
N TYR A 431 -5.53 3.17 35.22
CA TYR A 431 -5.07 2.16 36.18
C TYR A 431 -3.63 2.49 36.62
N ASP A 432 -3.49 3.14 37.77
CA ASP A 432 -2.21 3.67 38.26
C ASP A 432 -1.14 2.57 38.42
N GLU A 433 -1.57 1.35 38.76
CA GLU A 433 -0.74 0.17 38.94
C GLU A 433 -0.19 -0.47 37.66
N VAL A 434 -0.62 -0.02 36.46
CA VAL A 434 -0.24 -0.64 35.19
C VAL A 434 0.91 0.11 34.50
N ASN A 435 1.96 -0.63 34.15
CA ASN A 435 3.14 -0.09 33.44
C ASN A 435 3.28 -0.56 31.99
N VAL A 436 2.32 -1.31 31.45
CA VAL A 436 2.37 -1.84 30.08
C VAL A 436 1.05 -1.57 29.36
N GLY A 437 1.13 -0.92 28.20
CA GLY A 437 0.01 -0.75 27.28
C GLY A 437 -0.39 -2.05 26.60
N PHE A 438 -1.09 -1.95 25.47
CA PHE A 438 -1.22 -3.11 24.60
C PHE A 438 0.14 -3.46 23.96
N LYS A 439 0.38 -4.72 23.67
CA LYS A 439 1.62 -5.22 23.05
C LYS A 439 1.31 -5.59 21.62
N GLU A 440 2.06 -5.08 20.66
CA GLU A 440 1.89 -5.31 19.24
C GLU A 440 2.98 -6.21 18.69
N ASP A 441 2.66 -7.04 17.68
CA ASP A 441 3.63 -7.92 17.04
C ASP A 441 4.54 -7.17 16.07
N VAL A 442 3.98 -6.25 15.29
CA VAL A 442 4.75 -5.39 14.38
C VAL A 442 4.22 -3.96 14.41
N ARG A 443 5.15 -3.01 14.39
CA ARG A 443 4.86 -1.58 14.32
C ARG A 443 5.59 -0.93 13.17
N ILE A 444 4.91 -0.05 12.44
CA ILE A 444 5.53 0.84 11.47
C ILE A 444 5.46 2.24 12.05
N LEU A 445 6.62 2.87 12.18
CA LEU A 445 6.76 4.14 12.87
C LEU A 445 7.66 5.11 12.10
N TYR A 446 7.53 6.39 12.44
CA TYR A 446 8.44 7.44 12.03
C TYR A 446 9.29 7.90 13.22
N ASP A 447 10.61 7.89 13.06
CA ASP A 447 11.53 8.44 14.04
C ASP A 447 11.71 9.94 13.82
N SER A 448 11.20 10.74 14.74
CA SER A 448 11.62 12.12 14.88
C SER A 448 12.88 12.21 15.75
N ARG A 449 13.49 13.41 15.83
CA ARG A 449 14.71 13.64 16.62
C ARG A 449 14.60 13.24 18.10
N PHE A 450 13.39 13.28 18.66
CA PHE A 450 13.17 13.12 20.10
C PHE A 450 12.17 12.02 20.46
N LYS A 451 11.49 11.44 19.46
CA LYS A 451 10.34 10.58 19.70
C LYS A 451 10.04 9.66 18.52
N GLU A 452 9.61 8.46 18.84
CA GLU A 452 8.97 7.53 17.91
C GLU A 452 7.49 7.90 17.75
N HIS A 453 6.99 7.90 16.52
CA HIS A 453 5.58 8.12 16.20
C HIS A 453 5.06 6.87 15.50
N ASP A 454 4.25 6.07 16.20
CA ASP A 454 3.61 4.87 15.65
C ASP A 454 2.53 5.29 14.63
N LEU A 455 2.52 4.62 13.47
CA LEU A 455 1.64 4.96 12.32
C LEU A 455 0.77 3.77 11.87
N LEU A 456 1.24 2.54 12.13
CA LEU A 456 0.52 1.31 11.87
C LEU A 456 0.90 0.26 12.91
N CYS A 457 -0.13 -0.35 13.52
CA CYS A 457 -0.01 -1.51 14.39
C CYS A 457 -0.43 -2.80 13.66
N LEU A 458 0.17 -3.93 14.02
CA LEU A 458 -0.12 -5.23 13.42
C LEU A 458 -0.15 -6.34 14.45
N GLU A 459 -1.18 -7.18 14.35
CA GLU A 459 -1.33 -8.43 15.11
C GLU A 459 -1.34 -9.64 14.15
N ALA A 460 -0.60 -10.67 14.53
CA ALA A 460 -0.51 -11.90 13.79
C ALA A 460 -1.37 -13.00 14.42
N ALA A 461 -1.92 -13.84 13.54
CA ALA A 461 -2.55 -15.10 13.88
C ALA A 461 -2.10 -16.15 12.84
N LYS A 462 -2.01 -17.42 13.23
CA LYS A 462 -1.77 -18.52 12.27
C LYS A 462 -3.07 -19.06 11.68
N ASN A 463 -3.97 -19.40 12.58
CA ASN A 463 -5.30 -19.96 12.32
C ASN A 463 -6.20 -19.55 13.50
N GLY A 464 -6.34 -18.24 13.69
CA GLY A 464 -7.11 -17.69 14.80
C GLY A 464 -8.56 -18.16 14.75
N SER A 465 -9.10 -18.59 15.88
CA SER A 465 -10.56 -18.76 16.01
C SER A 465 -11.25 -17.42 15.81
N ASN A 466 -12.53 -17.42 15.42
CA ASN A 466 -13.29 -16.18 15.29
C ASN A 466 -13.23 -15.34 16.57
N MET A 467 -13.31 -15.97 17.74
CA MET A 467 -13.15 -15.31 19.05
C MET A 467 -11.79 -14.62 19.20
N LYS A 468 -10.67 -15.33 18.90
CA LYS A 468 -9.33 -14.72 18.95
C LYS A 468 -9.23 -13.54 17.97
N LEU A 469 -9.66 -13.74 16.72
CA LEU A 469 -9.58 -12.71 15.68
C LEU A 469 -10.42 -11.47 16.04
N THR A 470 -11.63 -11.64 16.54
CA THR A 470 -12.47 -10.51 16.99
C THR A 470 -11.83 -9.78 18.19
N SER A 471 -11.29 -10.52 19.15
CA SER A 471 -10.58 -9.93 20.29
C SER A 471 -9.36 -9.11 19.85
N ASP A 472 -8.51 -9.67 18.99
CA ASP A 472 -7.31 -9.02 18.48
C ASP A 472 -7.67 -7.80 17.60
N LEU A 473 -8.76 -7.88 16.84
CA LEU A 473 -9.26 -6.75 16.05
C LEU A 473 -9.73 -5.60 16.95
N SER A 474 -10.44 -5.89 18.04
CA SER A 474 -10.86 -4.88 19.03
C SER A 474 -9.68 -4.20 19.72
N LYS A 475 -8.57 -4.93 19.89
CA LYS A 475 -7.30 -4.41 20.42
C LYS A 475 -6.63 -3.50 19.38
N LEU A 476 -6.45 -3.97 18.14
CA LEU A 476 -5.90 -3.19 17.03
C LEU A 476 -6.64 -1.86 16.80
N PHE A 477 -7.97 -1.84 16.93
CA PHE A 477 -8.73 -0.61 16.80
C PHE A 477 -8.38 0.42 17.89
N ARG A 478 -8.19 -0.05 19.12
CA ARG A 478 -7.86 0.83 20.24
C ARG A 478 -6.42 1.35 20.14
N GLU A 479 -5.49 0.50 19.70
CA GLU A 479 -4.10 0.89 19.43
C GLU A 479 -4.01 1.90 18.28
N ALA A 480 -4.60 1.60 17.12
CA ALA A 480 -4.60 2.54 16.00
C ALA A 480 -5.30 3.86 16.35
N LYS A 481 -6.30 3.83 17.23
CA LYS A 481 -6.91 5.06 17.78
C LYS A 481 -5.91 5.84 18.66
N ASP A 482 -5.20 5.18 19.58
CA ASP A 482 -4.19 5.81 20.42
C ASP A 482 -3.06 6.44 19.57
N ASP A 483 -2.63 5.74 18.52
CA ASP A 483 -1.66 6.24 17.55
C ASP A 483 -2.21 7.48 16.83
N LEU A 484 -3.47 7.46 16.38
CA LEU A 484 -4.10 8.62 15.76
C LEU A 484 -4.17 9.82 16.71
N ASP A 485 -4.53 9.60 17.97
CA ASP A 485 -4.59 10.66 18.97
C ASP A 485 -3.19 11.23 19.26
N ASP A 486 -2.17 10.40 19.34
CA ASP A 486 -0.79 10.84 19.45
C ASP A 486 -0.39 11.68 18.23
N LEU A 487 -0.69 11.22 17.01
CA LEU A 487 -0.41 11.96 15.77
C LEU A 487 -1.08 13.33 15.73
N ILE A 488 -2.36 13.41 16.11
CA ILE A 488 -3.11 14.67 16.17
C ILE A 488 -2.44 15.68 17.11
N ASN A 489 -1.86 15.21 18.21
CA ASN A 489 -1.18 16.07 19.18
C ASN A 489 0.19 16.59 18.71
N HIS A 490 0.80 15.98 17.68
CA HIS A 490 2.14 16.35 17.18
C HIS A 490 2.11 17.06 15.82
N ILE A 491 0.95 17.14 15.18
CA ILE A 491 0.75 17.87 13.94
C ILE A 491 0.24 19.28 14.27
N LEU A 492 0.87 20.31 13.72
CA LEU A 492 0.34 21.69 13.80
C LEU A 492 -0.92 21.82 12.95
N HIS A 493 -1.70 22.90 13.12
CA HIS A 493 -2.87 23.14 12.29
C HIS A 493 -2.52 22.96 10.80
N SER A 494 -2.97 21.84 10.25
CA SER A 494 -2.70 21.43 8.89
C SER A 494 -3.82 21.92 7.98
N ASP A 495 -3.52 21.96 6.68
CA ASP A 495 -4.50 22.10 5.62
C ASP A 495 -5.71 21.18 5.92
N PRO A 496 -6.96 21.67 5.90
CA PRO A 496 -8.16 20.85 6.06
C PRO A 496 -8.22 19.61 5.15
N ALA A 497 -7.52 19.65 4.00
CA ALA A 497 -7.38 18.52 3.09
C ALA A 497 -6.51 17.38 3.65
N CYS A 498 -5.68 17.66 4.65
CA CYS A 498 -4.74 16.71 5.24
C CYS A 498 -5.20 16.30 6.64
N ARG A 499 -6.15 15.35 6.67
CA ARG A 499 -6.57 14.71 7.92
C ARG A 499 -5.64 13.54 8.25
N PRO A 500 -5.06 13.50 9.46
CA PRO A 500 -4.28 12.34 9.88
C PRO A 500 -5.21 11.12 10.00
N SER A 501 -4.63 9.96 9.77
CA SER A 501 -5.26 8.66 9.93
C SER A 501 -4.20 7.68 10.43
N SER A 502 -4.61 6.75 11.29
CA SER A 502 -3.79 5.60 11.67
C SER A 502 -4.29 4.35 10.96
N PHE A 503 -3.42 3.36 10.81
CA PHE A 503 -3.71 2.11 10.12
C PHE A 503 -3.50 0.92 11.05
N TYR A 504 -4.19 -0.18 10.74
CA TYR A 504 -3.96 -1.45 11.43
C TYR A 504 -3.95 -2.59 10.42
N MET A 505 -3.24 -3.65 10.79
CA MET A 505 -3.12 -4.86 10.00
C MET A 505 -3.36 -6.09 10.89
N GLN A 506 -4.24 -6.99 10.46
CA GLN A 506 -4.44 -8.27 11.14
C GLN A 506 -4.14 -9.39 10.17
N THR A 507 -3.21 -10.28 10.50
CA THR A 507 -2.89 -11.43 9.65
C THR A 507 -3.44 -12.72 10.23
N ASN A 508 -3.87 -13.63 9.37
CA ASN A 508 -4.23 -14.99 9.72
C ASN A 508 -3.58 -15.96 8.70
N GLY A 509 -2.36 -16.39 8.99
CA GLY A 509 -1.50 -17.11 8.06
C GLY A 509 -1.14 -16.25 6.84
N VAL A 510 -1.52 -16.69 5.64
CA VAL A 510 -1.32 -15.95 4.38
C VAL A 510 -2.41 -14.92 4.08
N HIS A 511 -3.45 -14.86 4.92
CA HIS A 511 -4.53 -13.88 4.80
C HIS A 511 -4.22 -12.65 5.64
N CYS A 512 -4.57 -11.48 5.16
CA CYS A 512 -4.40 -10.25 5.90
C CYS A 512 -5.56 -9.31 5.66
N HIS A 513 -6.05 -8.70 6.75
CA HIS A 513 -6.99 -7.62 6.76
C HIS A 513 -6.27 -6.31 7.06
N LEU A 514 -6.41 -5.36 6.15
CA LEU A 514 -5.94 -3.99 6.33
C LEU A 514 -7.12 -3.08 6.60
N GLY A 515 -6.94 -2.17 7.56
CA GLY A 515 -7.91 -1.14 7.81
C GLY A 515 -7.27 0.14 8.34
N SER A 516 -8.14 1.11 8.61
CA SER A 516 -7.74 2.45 9.04
C SER A 516 -8.70 3.02 10.06
N ILE A 517 -8.19 3.86 10.95
CA ILE A 517 -8.99 4.64 11.90
C ILE A 517 -8.88 6.13 11.59
N HIS A 518 -10.04 6.79 11.65
CA HIS A 518 -10.21 8.22 11.37
C HIS A 518 -11.01 8.87 12.48
N LEU A 519 -10.58 10.03 12.95
CA LEU A 519 -11.40 10.91 13.80
C LEU A 519 -12.36 11.68 12.89
N ALA A 520 -13.57 11.14 12.73
CA ALA A 520 -14.47 11.61 11.69
C ALA A 520 -15.25 12.86 12.08
N LYS A 521 -15.58 12.97 13.37
CA LYS A 521 -16.31 14.06 14.03
C LYS A 521 -15.86 14.17 15.49
N PRO A 522 -16.20 15.25 16.22
CA PRO A 522 -15.93 15.36 17.65
C PRO A 522 -16.38 14.11 18.40
N GLY A 523 -15.42 13.40 19.00
CA GLY A 523 -15.65 12.19 19.76
C GLY A 523 -16.23 10.99 19.02
N LEU A 524 -16.12 10.95 17.68
CA LEU A 524 -16.51 9.81 16.86
C LEU A 524 -15.34 9.37 15.96
N TYR A 525 -14.82 8.20 16.28
CA TYR A 525 -13.83 7.51 15.47
C TYR A 525 -14.52 6.48 14.59
N VAL A 526 -13.98 6.25 13.40
CA VAL A 526 -14.53 5.27 12.46
C VAL A 526 -13.43 4.33 12.02
N ALA A 527 -13.63 3.04 12.27
CA ALA A 527 -12.76 1.97 11.77
C ALA A 527 -13.30 1.46 10.44
N LEU A 528 -12.45 1.44 9.40
CA LEU A 528 -12.83 1.08 8.04
C LEU A 528 -11.95 -0.01 7.50
N HIS A 529 -12.57 -0.96 6.80
CA HIS A 529 -11.86 -1.93 5.99
C HIS A 529 -11.29 -1.26 4.74
N GLN A 530 -10.01 -1.47 4.46
CA GLN A 530 -9.33 -0.89 3.29
C GLN A 530 -8.98 -1.94 2.24
N ALA A 531 -8.46 -3.09 2.66
CA ALA A 531 -8.12 -4.17 1.72
C ALA A 531 -8.05 -5.54 2.40
N LYS A 532 -8.33 -6.60 1.63
CA LYS A 532 -7.97 -7.98 1.96
C LYS A 532 -6.78 -8.38 1.11
N LEU A 533 -5.73 -8.87 1.75
CA LEU A 533 -4.56 -9.41 1.07
C LEU A 533 -4.56 -10.93 1.23
N ASN A 534 -4.42 -11.64 0.12
CA ASN A 534 -4.22 -13.09 0.11
C ASN A 534 -2.85 -13.34 -0.51
N PHE A 535 -1.84 -13.58 0.32
CA PHE A 535 -0.49 -13.84 -0.18
C PHE A 535 -0.48 -15.14 -1.02
N PRO A 536 0.19 -15.17 -2.18
CA PRO A 536 0.17 -16.30 -3.09
C PRO A 536 0.82 -17.52 -2.43
N ARG A 537 0.14 -18.66 -2.48
CA ARG A 537 0.68 -19.93 -1.94
C ARG A 537 1.61 -20.66 -2.90
N ASN A 538 1.54 -20.30 -4.18
CA ASN A 538 2.34 -20.87 -5.26
C ASN A 538 2.37 -19.88 -6.44
N PHE A 539 3.18 -20.18 -7.45
CA PHE A 539 3.36 -19.32 -8.62
C PHE A 539 2.09 -19.18 -9.48
N ALA A 540 1.20 -20.18 -9.50
CA ALA A 540 -0.07 -20.08 -10.23
C ALA A 540 -1.00 -19.00 -9.64
N ALA A 541 -0.90 -18.73 -8.33
CA ALA A 541 -1.66 -17.68 -7.65
C ALA A 541 -0.99 -16.29 -7.73
N PHE A 542 0.22 -16.17 -8.27
CA PHE A 542 1.01 -14.93 -8.24
C PHE A 542 0.33 -13.76 -8.96
N ALA A 543 -0.36 -14.04 -10.08
CA ALA A 543 -1.11 -13.03 -10.83
C ALA A 543 -2.17 -12.32 -9.99
N ASN A 544 -2.85 -13.07 -9.10
CA ASN A 544 -3.94 -12.56 -8.27
C ASN A 544 -3.46 -11.62 -7.16
N PHE A 545 -2.16 -11.60 -6.88
CA PHE A 545 -1.58 -10.79 -5.81
C PHE A 545 -1.21 -9.36 -6.23
N LYS A 546 -1.32 -9.02 -7.53
CA LYS A 546 -1.00 -7.69 -8.06
C LYS A 546 -1.79 -6.55 -7.41
N LEU A 547 -3.11 -6.68 -7.33
CA LEU A 547 -3.97 -5.66 -6.72
C LEU A 547 -3.74 -5.57 -5.20
N PRO A 548 -3.72 -6.70 -4.44
CA PRO A 548 -3.34 -6.70 -3.03
C PRO A 548 -2.02 -5.97 -2.73
N ILE A 549 -0.92 -6.33 -3.40
CA ILE A 549 0.39 -5.71 -3.11
C ILE A 549 0.38 -4.22 -3.42
N THR A 550 -0.33 -3.82 -4.47
CA THR A 550 -0.49 -2.43 -4.88
C THR A 550 -1.21 -1.62 -3.79
N MET A 551 -2.25 -2.18 -3.16
CA MET A 551 -2.92 -1.56 -2.01
C MET A 551 -2.00 -1.41 -0.80
N LEU A 552 -1.19 -2.42 -0.50
CA LEU A 552 -0.24 -2.34 0.61
C LEU A 552 0.80 -1.23 0.38
N VAL A 553 1.33 -1.10 -0.85
CA VAL A 553 2.23 0.02 -1.23
C VAL A 553 1.54 1.37 -1.03
N ASN A 554 0.28 1.52 -1.44
CA ASN A 554 -0.48 2.76 -1.26
C ASN A 554 -0.61 3.18 0.20
N ILE A 555 -0.89 2.21 1.09
CA ILE A 555 -0.99 2.46 2.52
C ILE A 555 0.34 2.94 3.06
N ILE A 556 1.45 2.27 2.74
CA ILE A 556 2.77 2.72 3.18
C ILE A 556 3.09 4.13 2.67
N TYR A 557 2.76 4.46 1.42
CA TYR A 557 2.92 5.81 0.89
C TYR A 557 2.06 6.85 1.64
N LYS A 558 0.88 6.45 2.14
CA LYS A 558 0.06 7.29 3.03
C LYS A 558 0.74 7.48 4.39
N LEU A 559 1.33 6.45 4.98
CA LEU A 559 2.11 6.56 6.22
C LEU A 559 3.28 7.53 6.05
N GLU A 560 4.00 7.46 4.93
CA GLU A 560 5.12 8.37 4.62
C GLU A 560 4.68 9.84 4.47
N ARG A 561 3.48 10.07 3.91
CA ARG A 561 2.88 11.41 3.86
C ARG A 561 2.59 11.91 5.27
N THR A 562 2.02 11.07 6.14
CA THR A 562 1.80 11.41 7.55
C THR A 562 3.12 11.72 8.27
N ALA A 563 4.16 10.90 8.09
CA ALA A 563 5.51 11.16 8.61
C ALA A 563 6.06 12.52 8.14
N THR A 564 5.82 12.89 6.88
CA THR A 564 6.21 14.20 6.35
C THR A 564 5.48 15.36 7.03
N LEU A 565 4.19 15.19 7.39
CA LEU A 565 3.43 16.21 8.14
C LEU A 565 3.97 16.40 9.54
N ILE A 566 4.29 15.30 10.23
CA ILE A 566 4.93 15.34 11.55
C ILE A 566 6.27 16.08 11.46
N ARG A 567 7.13 15.68 10.51
CA ARG A 567 8.43 16.34 10.29
C ARG A 567 8.28 17.84 10.07
N LYS A 568 7.41 18.25 9.14
CA LYS A 568 7.14 19.67 8.85
C LYS A 568 6.61 20.43 10.06
N SER A 569 5.79 19.79 10.89
CA SER A 569 5.25 20.40 12.10
C SER A 569 6.36 20.63 13.13
N ILE A 570 7.22 19.63 13.36
CA ILE A 570 8.38 19.74 14.27
C ILE A 570 9.35 20.81 13.79
N ASP A 571 9.71 20.82 12.50
CA ASP A 571 10.66 21.79 11.96
C ASP A 571 10.13 23.23 12.10
N ARG A 572 8.83 23.46 11.89
CA ARG A 572 8.19 24.77 12.13
C ARG A 572 8.23 25.19 13.59
N ILE A 573 8.00 24.27 14.53
CA ILE A 573 8.09 24.55 15.97
C ILE A 573 9.51 24.99 16.35
N ASP A 574 10.52 24.27 15.84
CA ASP A 574 11.92 24.55 16.13
C ASP A 574 12.40 25.88 15.51
N ASP A 575 11.98 26.18 14.28
CA ASP A 575 12.32 27.43 13.61
C ASP A 575 11.69 28.64 14.29
N HIS A 576 10.44 28.49 14.77
CA HIS A 576 9.79 29.52 15.60
C HIS A 576 10.51 29.73 16.93
N GLY A 577 11.10 28.68 17.51
CA GLY A 577 11.92 28.77 18.71
C GLY A 577 13.23 29.54 18.50
N ARG A 578 13.88 29.34 17.35
CA ARG A 578 15.18 29.96 16.99
C ARG A 578 15.04 31.42 16.53
N ASN A 579 13.96 31.78 15.84
CA ASN A 579 13.76 33.12 15.27
C ASN A 579 13.17 34.16 16.25
N LYS A 580 13.15 33.87 17.57
CA LYS A 580 12.73 34.85 18.59
C LYS A 580 13.60 36.11 18.62
N LEU A 581 14.83 36.07 18.12
CA LEU A 581 15.70 37.24 18.02
C LEU A 581 15.26 38.23 16.92
N ASP A 582 14.88 37.71 15.73
CA ASP A 582 14.50 38.51 14.55
C ASP A 582 13.08 39.08 14.63
N LYS A 583 12.19 38.45 15.41
CA LYS A 583 10.81 38.91 15.62
C LYS A 583 10.70 40.26 16.34
N SER A 584 11.80 40.80 16.87
CA SER A 584 11.83 42.14 17.45
C SER A 584 11.73 43.27 16.41
N ILE A 585 11.86 42.97 15.10
CA ILE A 585 12.05 44.01 14.07
C ILE A 585 10.90 44.11 13.04
N ASN A 586 10.04 43.10 12.82
CA ASN A 586 8.88 43.25 11.93
C ASN A 586 7.74 42.27 12.26
N HIS A 587 6.55 42.82 12.52
CA HIS A 587 5.37 42.09 12.97
C HIS A 587 4.53 41.52 11.82
N GLN A 588 4.58 40.20 11.65
CA GLN A 588 3.38 39.37 11.51
C GLN A 588 3.57 38.15 12.40
N ASP A 589 2.78 38.05 13.47
CA ASP A 589 2.83 36.92 14.39
C ASP A 589 2.19 35.71 13.71
N ASP A 590 3.03 34.88 13.09
CA ASP A 590 2.62 33.55 12.65
C ASP A 590 2.47 32.66 13.89
N THR A 591 1.30 32.76 14.54
CA THR A 591 0.98 32.00 15.75
C THR A 591 0.87 30.53 15.37
N LEU A 592 1.77 29.70 15.90
CA LEU A 592 1.68 28.25 15.75
C LEU A 592 0.47 27.76 16.55
N LEU A 593 -0.63 27.46 15.85
CA LEU A 593 -1.82 26.90 16.48
C LEU A 593 -1.74 25.36 16.49
N PRO A 594 -2.12 24.71 17.61
CA PRO A 594 -2.23 23.26 17.67
C PRO A 594 -3.30 22.76 16.69
N CYS A 595 -3.24 21.47 16.35
CA CYS A 595 -4.30 20.86 15.56
C CYS A 595 -5.64 20.98 16.29
N GLN A 596 -6.63 21.60 15.65
CA GLN A 596 -7.99 21.75 16.22
C GLN A 596 -8.65 20.40 16.53
N LEU A 597 -8.21 19.33 15.88
CA LEU A 597 -8.71 17.98 16.14
C LEU A 597 -8.33 17.46 17.53
N ALA A 598 -7.33 18.02 18.21
CA ALA A 598 -6.94 17.60 19.55
C ALA A 598 -8.08 17.79 20.57
N TYR A 599 -8.93 18.81 20.40
CA TYR A 599 -10.11 19.03 21.26
C TYR A 599 -11.26 18.06 20.97
N ASN A 600 -11.18 17.36 19.83
CA ASN A 600 -12.19 16.43 19.35
C ASN A 600 -11.91 14.99 19.76
N THR A 601 -10.73 14.70 20.33
CA THR A 601 -10.38 13.34 20.74
C THR A 601 -11.17 12.88 21.97
N ARG A 602 -11.26 11.57 22.19
CA ARG A 602 -11.86 10.96 23.38
C ARG A 602 -10.90 9.91 23.93
N PRO A 603 -10.95 9.59 25.23
CA PRO A 603 -10.08 8.56 25.77
C PRO A 603 -10.45 7.16 25.27
N THR A 604 -9.46 6.28 25.31
CA THR A 604 -9.59 4.87 24.94
C THR A 604 -9.97 4.04 26.17
N TYR A 605 -10.83 3.03 25.99
CA TYR A 605 -11.13 2.07 27.05
C TYR A 605 -10.04 1.00 27.12
N TYR A 606 -9.51 0.73 28.32
CA TYR A 606 -8.54 -0.34 28.54
C TYR A 606 -9.14 -1.46 29.37
N ASP A 607 -8.71 -2.69 29.09
CA ASP A 607 -9.10 -3.84 29.89
C ASP A 607 -8.48 -3.74 31.30
N PRO A 608 -9.25 -4.08 32.36
CA PRO A 608 -8.76 -3.99 33.73
C PRO A 608 -7.57 -4.91 33.98
N PRO A 609 -6.72 -4.58 34.97
CA PRO A 609 -5.64 -5.45 35.41
C PRO A 609 -6.15 -6.86 35.74
N ASN A 610 -5.36 -7.88 35.40
CA ASN A 610 -5.68 -9.30 35.65
C ASN A 610 -7.02 -9.78 35.05
N ALA A 611 -7.60 -9.03 34.10
CA ALA A 611 -8.93 -9.27 33.55
C ALA A 611 -10.05 -9.30 34.62
N ASP A 612 -9.83 -8.65 35.77
CA ASP A 612 -10.82 -8.58 36.85
C ASP A 612 -11.89 -7.51 36.52
N HIS A 613 -13.06 -7.97 36.13
CA HIS A 613 -14.21 -7.14 35.77
C HIS A 613 -14.68 -6.23 36.92
N THR A 614 -14.45 -6.60 38.18
CA THR A 614 -14.87 -5.80 39.34
C THR A 614 -14.08 -4.49 39.43
N THR A 615 -12.83 -4.49 38.96
CA THR A 615 -11.95 -3.31 38.91
C THR A 615 -12.12 -2.49 37.63
N ALA A 616 -13.02 -2.89 36.73
CA ALA A 616 -13.20 -2.19 35.46
C ALA A 616 -13.70 -0.75 35.67
N LYS A 617 -13.10 0.19 34.93
CA LYS A 617 -13.40 1.63 35.00
C LYS A 617 -13.85 2.14 33.64
N LEU A 618 -14.85 3.01 33.63
CA LEU A 618 -15.19 3.77 32.43
C LEU A 618 -14.12 4.84 32.18
N PRO A 619 -13.79 5.16 30.91
CA PRO A 619 -12.89 6.26 30.63
C PRO A 619 -13.44 7.59 31.15
N ASN A 620 -12.60 8.37 31.84
CA ASN A 620 -12.94 9.73 32.25
C ASN A 620 -13.27 10.56 31.01
N ASP A 621 -14.30 11.40 31.06
CA ASP A 621 -14.68 12.26 29.93
C ASP A 621 -15.01 11.50 28.63
N LEU A 622 -15.68 10.35 28.76
CA LEU A 622 -16.15 9.55 27.61
C LEU A 622 -16.96 10.36 26.58
N PHE A 623 -17.65 11.43 26.99
CA PHE A 623 -18.40 12.37 26.12
C PHE A 623 -17.72 13.73 25.95
N GLY A 624 -16.45 13.83 26.34
CA GLY A 624 -15.70 15.09 26.40
C GLY A 624 -16.09 15.96 27.59
N PHE A 625 -15.38 17.08 27.72
CA PHE A 625 -15.69 18.11 28.70
C PHE A 625 -16.87 18.96 28.19
N ASN A 626 -17.87 19.16 29.05
CA ASN A 626 -18.83 20.24 28.82
C ASN A 626 -18.06 21.55 28.99
N HIS A 627 -17.71 22.20 27.87
CA HIS A 627 -17.39 23.61 27.90
C HIS A 627 -18.69 24.39 28.17
N SER A 628 -19.20 24.31 29.41
CA SER A 628 -19.94 25.44 29.96
C SER A 628 -19.03 26.65 29.78
N ARG A 629 -19.61 27.68 29.18
CA ARG A 629 -19.04 28.83 28.46
C ARG A 629 -18.05 29.73 29.20
N GLU A 630 -17.40 29.27 30.26
CA GLU A 630 -16.50 30.04 31.11
C GLU A 630 -15.07 29.48 31.04
N SER A 631 -14.16 30.34 30.60
CA SER A 631 -12.70 30.21 30.49
C SER A 631 -12.13 29.48 29.26
N HIS A 632 -11.41 30.26 28.45
CA HIS A 632 -10.46 29.77 27.45
C HIS A 632 -9.32 29.04 28.17
N HIS A 633 -9.46 27.73 28.35
CA HIS A 633 -8.34 26.90 28.80
C HIS A 633 -7.47 26.45 27.63
N SER A 634 -6.16 26.46 27.87
CA SER A 634 -5.14 25.88 27.00
C SER A 634 -5.43 24.40 26.72
N PRO A 635 -4.98 23.85 25.56
CA PRO A 635 -5.07 22.41 25.29
C PRO A 635 -4.45 21.59 26.44
N PRO A 636 -4.81 20.30 26.60
CA PRO A 636 -4.18 19.42 27.59
C PRO A 636 -2.66 19.54 27.48
N ALA A 637 -2.00 19.76 28.62
CA ALA A 637 -0.56 19.99 28.65
C ALA A 637 0.17 18.89 27.89
N SER A 638 0.84 19.25 26.80
CA SER A 638 1.80 18.36 26.16
C SER A 638 2.77 17.86 27.24
N PRO A 639 3.22 16.59 27.21
CA PRO A 639 4.28 16.17 28.11
C PRO A 639 5.45 17.14 27.92
N GLN A 640 5.84 17.85 28.98
CA GLN A 640 6.93 18.81 28.94
C GLN A 640 8.15 18.11 28.34
N LEU A 641 8.56 18.53 27.14
CA LEU A 641 9.87 18.23 26.60
C LEU A 641 10.87 18.91 27.53
N SER A 642 11.41 18.15 28.49
CA SER A 642 12.58 18.56 29.24
C SER A 642 13.76 18.59 28.28
N TRP A 643 14.10 19.79 27.80
CA TRP A 643 15.33 20.03 27.06
C TRP A 643 16.51 19.80 28.03
N PRO A 644 17.50 18.95 27.70
CA PRO A 644 18.76 18.97 28.42
C PRO A 644 19.51 20.23 27.98
N MET A 645 19.33 21.32 28.73
CA MET A 645 20.18 22.51 28.58
C MET A 645 21.59 22.12 29.05
N SER A 646 22.55 22.11 28.11
CA SER A 646 23.96 21.93 28.45
C SER A 646 24.38 23.06 29.39
N MET A 647 24.92 22.70 30.55
CA MET A 647 25.56 23.66 31.45
C MET A 647 26.77 24.30 30.74
N ALA A 648 26.63 25.57 30.39
CA ALA A 648 27.73 26.51 30.30
C ALA A 648 27.34 27.72 31.14
N GLY A 649 28.07 27.92 32.23
CA GLY A 649 27.70 28.85 33.30
C GLY A 649 27.73 30.32 32.88
N SER A 650 26.94 31.12 33.58
CA SER A 650 27.39 32.40 34.13
C SER A 650 26.32 32.98 35.07
N ASN A 651 26.81 33.42 36.23
CA ASN A 651 26.09 34.17 37.24
C ASN A 651 25.44 35.43 36.66
N LEU A 652 24.17 35.70 36.99
CA LEU A 652 23.69 37.05 37.26
C LEU A 652 22.35 37.05 38.00
N LYS A 653 22.38 37.58 39.23
CA LYS A 653 21.23 37.97 40.05
C LYS A 653 20.57 39.24 39.47
N ALA A 654 19.25 39.23 39.29
CA ALA A 654 18.36 40.40 39.46
C ALA A 654 16.89 39.93 39.34
N ARG A 655 16.11 39.93 40.43
CA ARG A 655 15.29 41.02 41.01
C ARG A 655 13.85 41.00 40.46
N ALA A 656 12.93 40.77 41.40
CA ALA A 656 11.48 40.75 41.24
C ALA A 656 10.91 42.07 40.69
N GLY A 657 9.79 41.95 39.98
CA GLY A 657 8.97 43.08 39.54
C GLY A 657 7.62 42.60 39.05
N SER A 658 6.66 42.53 39.97
CA SER A 658 5.24 42.41 39.68
C SER A 658 4.73 43.66 38.94
N SER A 659 3.93 43.49 37.89
CA SER A 659 3.01 44.56 37.45
C SER A 659 1.79 43.96 36.76
N MET A 660 0.65 44.07 37.43
CA MET A 660 -0.68 44.09 36.82
C MET A 660 -0.73 45.16 35.73
N PHE A 661 -1.46 44.94 34.63
CA PHE A 661 -2.17 46.02 33.95
C PHE A 661 -3.41 45.52 33.18
N LEU A 662 -4.40 46.41 33.19
CA LEU A 662 -5.80 46.35 32.82
C LEU A 662 -6.17 45.67 31.48
N GLN A 663 -7.28 44.94 31.51
CA GLN A 663 -8.20 44.74 30.39
C GLN A 663 -8.88 46.07 30.03
N MET A 664 -8.86 46.43 28.73
CA MET A 664 -9.85 47.34 28.15
C MET A 664 -10.65 46.57 27.09
N TYR A 665 -11.96 46.48 27.34
CA TYR A 665 -12.96 45.97 26.43
C TYR A 665 -13.15 46.95 25.25
N THR A 666 -13.21 46.42 24.03
CA THR A 666 -13.83 47.12 22.91
C THR A 666 -14.89 46.21 22.31
N LEU A 667 -16.16 46.55 22.57
CA LEU A 667 -17.33 46.02 21.88
C LEU A 667 -17.25 46.45 20.41
N ILE A 668 -17.21 45.48 19.48
CA ILE A 668 -17.51 45.73 18.07
C ILE A 668 -18.83 45.02 17.76
N ILE A 669 -19.84 45.83 17.47
CA ILE A 669 -21.15 45.44 16.95
C ILE A 669 -20.97 44.99 15.50
N ILE A 670 -21.34 43.75 15.19
CA ILE A 670 -21.40 43.23 13.81
C ILE A 670 -22.88 43.19 13.39
N PRO A 671 -23.26 43.77 12.23
CA PRO A 671 -24.64 43.71 11.73
C PRO A 671 -24.92 42.38 11.02
N SER A 672 -26.12 41.84 11.23
CA SER A 672 -26.66 40.66 10.55
C SER A 672 -26.78 40.86 9.03
N PRO A 673 -26.45 39.87 8.20
CA PRO A 673 -26.80 39.90 6.79
C PRO A 673 -28.23 39.39 6.55
N THR A 674 -28.98 40.21 5.84
CA THR A 674 -30.33 39.98 5.31
C THR A 674 -30.34 38.93 4.19
N HIS A 675 -31.34 38.06 4.21
CA HIS A 675 -31.69 37.12 3.14
C HIS A 675 -32.04 37.83 1.80
N PRO A 676 -31.70 37.25 0.64
CA PRO A 676 -32.38 37.54 -0.61
C PRO A 676 -33.43 36.47 -0.95
N THR A 677 -34.59 36.95 -1.37
CA THR A 677 -35.71 36.21 -1.98
C THR A 677 -35.40 35.75 -3.41
N PRO A 678 -36.12 34.73 -3.93
CA PRO A 678 -35.84 34.12 -5.22
C PRO A 678 -36.61 34.80 -6.35
N ASN A 679 -35.98 34.98 -7.52
CA ASN A 679 -36.68 35.14 -8.79
C ASN A 679 -35.83 34.64 -9.98
N ASP A 680 -36.56 34.00 -10.90
CA ASP A 680 -36.31 33.84 -12.34
C ASP A 680 -35.32 32.78 -12.85
N ILE A 681 -35.90 31.60 -13.12
CA ILE A 681 -35.42 30.61 -14.10
C ILE A 681 -35.93 31.02 -15.49
N PRO A 682 -35.08 31.07 -16.53
CA PRO A 682 -35.54 30.92 -17.91
C PRO A 682 -35.27 29.50 -18.43
N ASN A 683 -36.35 28.85 -18.84
CA ASN A 683 -36.35 27.71 -19.76
C ASN A 683 -35.52 28.00 -21.01
N LYS A 684 -34.79 26.98 -21.50
CA LYS A 684 -34.54 26.76 -22.92
C LYS A 684 -34.08 25.32 -23.21
N ASN A 685 -34.90 24.66 -24.04
CA ASN A 685 -34.66 23.64 -25.07
C ASN A 685 -33.50 22.66 -24.92
#